data_AF-A0A4Q3AJ65-F1
#
_entry.id   AF-A0A4Q3AJ65-F1
#
_cell.length_a   1.000
_cell.length_b   1.000
_cell.length_c   1.000
_cell.angle_alpha   90.00
_cell.angle_beta   90.00
_cell.angle_gamma   90.00
#
_symmetry.space_group_name_H-M   'P 1'
#
loop_
_entity.id
_entity.type
_entity.pdbx_description
1 polymer ?
#
loop_
_entity_poly.entity_id
_entity_poly.type
_entity_poly.pdbx_seq_one_letter_code
_entity_poly.pdbx_strand_id
1 'polypeptide(L)'
;MKNSRAGAFLVVSRRMPRGFALVISLSLMVLLTVLAVGLLGLSSLSLQTSTRETDLAEARANARMSLALAIAQLQKQTGPDQRVTMTSDQLGNGSGEESAAGFGKRHWTGVYRSWGAATNVRPTPQFLSWLTSGEEDDLEDVNTPKGDSDGGNNEIELVGEGTVGESAVGKVRVPALTVTALSGGSARVGWWTGDQGTKAAMATPPASEDGSMAELRSSMQGAPRNAVEFASSVKGDKPFSKLDPKDSKLAMVTDWQQSAFFASDRESPRGLFHDIAPFSTGLLTNLRTGGFRKDLSMQLERTSSQATSQFGTNTSNGNKLVLYKVGGENGINFNELWAYYNLYKEVRTTGSYRFTTGGTLTSGTPYVMVDSGPAASLNDDEFFYKQPLVTSYQLVLSLTTQSNQLCVVVDPIITFWNPLDVPVVVPTSSFFSIKYWSIPYDIVVNGQVCPLIRAFGGDMNFISMIAGDSTQQLVFKPGEVIKVSQSGAAAGITEGKAGDHYLVAKAGFNIGKGMRYVLKTEANTPVTVATGTTVNFQARPNIYTAGAASTGAVPSGYGHSRHFSTTHHEMYVGRDRKEDGPSMGYGGMYVDYDFGNKRLKPSDAARQRETPGTKPSGARMNAKMHPEVFREVGGRSLSAAQLAGTKAPIMIISYNAKTEGGTDPSARTRYLGRLNPRAHHVDFYDLSQKERDMLPYEYVVDPLDSWRNRSLETTTTGNAYFGGGMNAEFGSSFVTTHSIPKEPIVSLGALQHS
;
A
#
# COMPACT_ATOMS: atom_id res chain seq x y z
N MET A 1 131.42 -1.41 -5.07
CA MET A 1 132.44 -1.47 -6.13
C MET A 1 131.98 -0.65 -7.32
N LYS A 2 132.79 0.34 -7.74
CA LYS A 2 133.02 0.91 -9.10
C LYS A 2 131.86 0.95 -10.11
N ASN A 3 131.67 1.94 -10.97
CA ASN A 3 132.24 3.26 -11.28
C ASN A 3 131.29 3.79 -12.39
N SER A 4 130.93 5.08 -12.42
CA SER A 4 131.39 6.06 -13.42
C SER A 4 131.22 5.61 -14.88
N ARG A 5 130.61 6.36 -15.81
CA ARG A 5 130.81 7.79 -16.07
C ARG A 5 129.78 8.29 -17.08
N ALA A 6 129.30 9.50 -16.82
CA ALA A 6 128.60 10.35 -17.75
C ALA A 6 129.58 10.98 -18.77
N GLY A 7 129.12 11.19 -20.00
CA GLY A 7 129.68 12.19 -20.91
C GLY A 7 128.80 13.44 -20.85
N ALA A 8 129.39 14.56 -20.42
CA ALA A 8 128.74 15.86 -20.34
C ALA A 8 128.96 16.66 -21.63
N PHE A 9 127.94 17.40 -22.06
CA PHE A 9 128.05 18.49 -23.02
C PHE A 9 127.44 19.77 -22.41
N LEU A 10 128.25 20.84 -22.41
CA LEU A 10 127.95 22.26 -22.10
C LEU A 10 126.91 22.82 -23.09
N VAL A 11 126.14 23.90 -22.90
CA VAL A 11 125.92 24.96 -21.88
C VAL A 11 124.71 25.79 -22.33
N VAL A 12 124.05 26.52 -21.42
CA VAL A 12 123.69 27.96 -21.49
C VAL A 12 122.68 28.25 -20.37
N SER A 13 123.08 29.06 -19.39
CA SER A 13 122.21 29.54 -18.31
C SER A 13 121.48 30.83 -18.71
N ARG A 14 120.16 30.88 -18.54
CA ARG A 14 119.38 32.13 -18.50
C ARG A 14 118.49 32.13 -17.25
N ARG A 15 118.67 33.12 -16.37
CA ARG A 15 117.83 33.33 -15.18
C ARG A 15 116.42 33.76 -15.59
N MET A 16 115.40 33.11 -15.04
CA MET A 16 113.98 33.50 -15.07
C MET A 16 113.38 33.49 -13.64
N PRO A 17 112.29 34.24 -13.39
CA PRO A 17 111.90 34.75 -12.07
C PRO A 17 111.25 33.68 -11.18
N ARG A 18 111.58 33.70 -9.88
CA ARG A 18 110.93 32.90 -8.83
C ARG A 18 109.64 33.62 -8.38
N GLY A 19 108.47 33.19 -8.88
CA GLY A 19 107.16 33.69 -8.44
C GLY A 19 105.95 33.13 -9.21
N PHE A 20 106.09 32.78 -10.47
CA PHE A 20 104.97 32.35 -11.34
C PHE A 20 104.51 30.90 -11.08
N ALA A 21 105.41 30.00 -10.67
CA ALA A 21 105.08 28.60 -10.39
C ALA A 21 104.15 28.41 -9.18
N LEU A 22 104.25 29.27 -8.15
CA LEU A 22 103.41 29.19 -6.96
C LEU A 22 101.97 29.65 -7.25
N VAL A 23 101.79 30.69 -8.08
CA VAL A 23 100.45 31.15 -8.47
C VAL A 23 99.75 30.10 -9.33
N ILE A 24 100.48 29.43 -10.23
CA ILE A 24 99.95 28.31 -11.02
C ILE A 24 99.60 27.12 -10.12
N SER A 25 100.46 26.75 -9.15
CA SER A 25 100.14 25.61 -8.27
C SER A 25 98.98 25.91 -7.32
N LEU A 26 98.86 27.13 -6.81
CA LEU A 26 97.74 27.55 -5.97
C LEU A 26 96.43 27.63 -6.76
N SER A 27 96.44 28.20 -7.97
CA SER A 27 95.26 28.23 -8.85
C SER A 27 94.86 26.84 -9.36
N LEU A 28 95.81 25.96 -9.65
CA LEU A 28 95.55 24.56 -10.00
C LEU A 28 94.99 23.77 -8.81
N MET A 29 95.54 23.94 -7.60
CA MET A 29 95.00 23.30 -6.39
C MET A 29 93.60 23.81 -6.07
N VAL A 30 93.36 25.13 -6.13
CA VAL A 30 92.03 25.71 -5.90
C VAL A 30 91.04 25.19 -6.94
N LEU A 31 91.41 25.16 -8.22
CA LEU A 31 90.58 24.60 -9.29
C LEU A 31 90.25 23.11 -9.05
N LEU A 32 91.25 22.30 -8.69
CA LEU A 32 91.06 20.88 -8.39
C LEU A 32 90.18 20.67 -7.15
N THR A 33 90.33 21.49 -6.10
CA THR A 33 89.47 21.41 -4.91
C THR A 33 88.03 21.81 -5.20
N VAL A 34 87.79 22.87 -5.99
CA VAL A 34 86.43 23.26 -6.40
C VAL A 34 85.79 22.16 -7.26
N LEU A 35 86.55 21.56 -8.17
CA LEU A 35 86.07 20.46 -9.01
C LEU A 35 85.78 19.19 -8.18
N ALA A 36 86.63 18.86 -7.21
CA ALA A 36 86.42 17.75 -6.30
C ALA A 36 85.18 17.95 -5.40
N VAL A 37 85.00 19.15 -4.84
CA VAL A 37 83.82 19.50 -4.02
C VAL A 37 82.54 19.49 -4.87
N GLY A 38 82.59 19.99 -6.11
CA GLY A 38 81.47 19.93 -7.04
C GLY A 38 81.04 18.50 -7.39
N LEU A 39 81.99 17.61 -7.65
CA LEU A 39 81.71 16.20 -7.92
C LEU A 39 81.19 15.44 -6.69
N LEU A 40 81.73 15.75 -5.49
CA LEU A 40 81.22 15.19 -4.23
C LEU A 40 79.78 15.64 -3.95
N GLY A 41 79.46 16.91 -4.21
CA GLY A 41 78.10 17.44 -4.07
C GLY A 41 77.09 16.75 -4.99
N LEU A 42 77.46 16.54 -6.26
CA LEU A 42 76.63 15.81 -7.23
C LEU A 42 76.45 14.33 -6.83
N SER A 43 77.52 13.66 -6.38
CA SER A 43 77.46 12.27 -5.92
C SER A 43 76.55 12.10 -4.70
N SER A 44 76.65 13.00 -3.71
CA SER A 44 75.77 12.99 -2.54
C SER A 44 74.31 13.22 -2.91
N LEU A 45 74.03 14.14 -3.85
CA LEU A 45 72.67 14.39 -4.32
C LEU A 45 72.11 13.18 -5.08
N SER A 46 72.90 12.56 -5.96
CA SER A 46 72.49 11.34 -6.67
C SER A 46 72.19 10.17 -5.73
N LEU A 47 72.98 9.99 -4.67
CA LEU A 47 72.72 8.97 -3.63
C LEU A 47 71.45 9.27 -2.84
N GLN A 48 71.20 10.54 -2.49
CA GLN A 48 69.95 10.95 -1.83
C GLN A 48 68.72 10.75 -2.72
N THR A 49 68.84 11.02 -4.02
CA THR A 49 67.74 10.78 -4.97
C THR A 49 67.49 9.28 -5.14
N SER A 50 68.55 8.48 -5.28
CA SER A 50 68.42 7.02 -5.44
C SER A 50 67.79 6.35 -4.21
N THR A 51 68.18 6.76 -2.99
CA THR A 51 67.57 6.26 -1.75
C THR A 51 66.10 6.67 -1.63
N ARG A 52 65.75 7.92 -1.99
CA ARG A 52 64.35 8.34 -2.06
C ARG A 52 63.54 7.53 -3.07
N GLU A 53 64.11 7.21 -4.23
CA GLU A 53 63.44 6.39 -5.24
C GLU A 53 63.21 4.96 -4.75
N THR A 54 64.17 4.35 -4.05
CA THR A 54 63.99 3.02 -3.45
C THR A 54 62.93 3.03 -2.35
N ASP A 55 62.98 4.00 -1.44
CA ASP A 55 62.02 4.13 -0.35
C ASP A 55 60.59 4.35 -0.88
N LEU A 56 60.47 5.15 -1.95
CA LEU A 56 59.19 5.42 -2.60
C LEU A 56 58.66 4.18 -3.34
N ALA A 57 59.54 3.42 -4.00
CA ALA A 57 59.17 2.15 -4.63
C ALA A 57 58.68 1.13 -3.59
N GLU A 58 59.37 1.01 -2.46
CA GLU A 58 58.96 0.15 -1.34
C GLU A 58 57.63 0.59 -0.73
N ALA A 59 57.46 1.88 -0.45
CA ALA A 59 56.20 2.43 0.05
C ALA A 59 55.02 2.16 -0.91
N ARG A 60 55.23 2.27 -2.22
CA ARG A 60 54.22 1.92 -3.23
C ARG A 60 53.90 0.43 -3.26
N ALA A 61 54.91 -0.44 -3.11
CA ALA A 61 54.68 -1.88 -3.05
C ALA A 61 53.87 -2.27 -1.81
N ASN A 62 54.22 -1.70 -0.66
CA ASN A 62 53.53 -1.90 0.61
C ASN A 62 52.09 -1.36 0.57
N ALA A 63 51.85 -0.22 -0.07
CA ALA A 63 50.51 0.32 -0.28
C ALA A 63 49.65 -0.59 -1.18
N ARG A 64 50.23 -1.15 -2.26
CA ARG A 64 49.53 -2.12 -3.12
C ARG A 64 49.19 -3.41 -2.37
N MET A 65 50.11 -3.91 -1.54
CA MET A 65 49.85 -5.06 -0.67
C MET A 65 48.70 -4.76 0.30
N SER A 66 48.73 -3.60 0.95
CA SER A 66 47.67 -3.16 1.89
C SER A 66 46.31 -3.04 1.21
N LEU A 67 46.28 -2.50 -0.01
CA LEU A 67 45.06 -2.44 -0.82
C LEU A 67 44.55 -3.85 -1.18
N ALA A 68 45.45 -4.78 -1.54
CA ALA A 68 45.08 -6.16 -1.81
C ALA A 68 44.50 -6.86 -0.56
N LEU A 69 45.08 -6.62 0.63
CA LEU A 69 44.54 -7.11 1.90
C LEU A 69 43.16 -6.53 2.21
N ALA A 70 42.98 -5.23 2.02
CA ALA A 70 41.69 -4.56 2.22
C ALA A 70 40.59 -5.15 1.31
N ILE A 71 40.89 -5.34 0.02
CA ILE A 71 39.96 -5.94 -0.94
C ILE A 71 39.66 -7.40 -0.56
N ALA A 72 40.67 -8.17 -0.16
CA ALA A 72 40.49 -9.55 0.26
C ALA A 72 39.59 -9.68 1.50
N GLN A 73 39.80 -8.82 2.51
CA GLN A 73 38.97 -8.80 3.72
C GLN A 73 37.54 -8.35 3.42
N LEU A 74 37.37 -7.33 2.58
CA LEU A 74 36.06 -6.91 2.11
C LEU A 74 35.33 -8.09 1.43
N GLN A 75 35.95 -8.76 0.45
CA GLN A 75 35.35 -9.89 -0.25
C GLN A 75 35.04 -11.08 0.68
N LYS A 76 35.94 -11.39 1.62
CA LYS A 76 35.75 -12.48 2.60
C LYS A 76 34.54 -12.21 3.51
N GLN A 77 34.42 -10.99 4.02
CA GLN A 77 33.42 -10.65 5.03
C GLN A 77 32.07 -10.23 4.43
N THR A 78 32.07 -9.47 3.33
CA THR A 78 30.86 -8.91 2.70
C THR A 78 30.42 -9.65 1.43
N GLY A 79 31.08 -10.74 1.05
CA GLY A 79 30.76 -11.49 -0.17
C GLY A 79 29.31 -12.00 -0.26
N PRO A 80 28.74 -12.61 0.80
CA PRO A 80 27.34 -13.03 0.78
C PRO A 80 26.37 -11.85 0.84
N ASP A 81 25.25 -11.91 0.09
CA ASP A 81 24.15 -10.91 0.10
C ASP A 81 23.46 -10.72 1.48
N GLN A 82 23.83 -11.53 2.46
CA GLN A 82 23.31 -11.58 3.82
C GLN A 82 24.25 -10.89 4.80
N ARG A 83 24.85 -9.78 4.36
CA ARG A 83 25.82 -8.99 5.12
C ARG A 83 25.33 -7.56 5.21
N VAL A 84 25.55 -6.95 6.36
CA VAL A 84 25.18 -5.57 6.64
C VAL A 84 26.41 -4.88 7.20
N THR A 85 26.79 -3.76 6.61
CA THR A 85 27.89 -2.92 7.09
C THR A 85 27.33 -1.81 7.99
N MET A 86 28.15 -1.37 8.94
CA MET A 86 27.80 -0.31 9.88
C MET A 86 29.08 0.43 10.31
N THR A 87 29.02 1.74 10.45
CA THR A 87 30.12 2.50 11.04
C THR A 87 30.14 2.33 12.56
N SER A 88 31.33 2.30 13.16
CA SER A 88 31.50 2.21 14.62
C SER A 88 30.87 3.40 15.36
N ASP A 89 30.65 4.54 14.68
CA ASP A 89 29.94 5.69 15.26
C ASP A 89 28.50 5.39 15.70
N GLN A 90 27.88 4.36 15.13
CA GLN A 90 26.55 3.90 15.53
C GLN A 90 26.54 3.07 16.82
N LEU A 91 27.70 2.75 17.38
CA LEU A 91 27.79 2.11 18.69
C LEU A 91 27.38 3.12 19.75
N GLY A 92 26.24 2.93 20.42
CA GLY A 92 25.76 3.84 21.46
C GLY A 92 26.06 3.36 22.89
N ASN A 93 26.11 4.30 23.84
CA ASN A 93 26.12 4.02 25.29
C ASN A 93 24.69 3.88 25.89
N GLY A 94 23.66 3.79 25.05
CA GLY A 94 22.27 3.51 25.46
C GLY A 94 21.25 4.63 25.20
N SER A 95 21.64 5.91 25.18
CA SER A 95 20.73 7.05 24.91
C SER A 95 20.64 7.44 23.42
N GLY A 96 21.57 6.97 22.58
CA GLY A 96 21.66 7.36 21.17
C GLY A 96 22.15 8.79 20.92
N GLU A 97 22.45 9.55 21.98
CA GLU A 97 22.93 10.93 21.92
C GLU A 97 24.46 11.01 21.72
N GLU A 98 25.20 9.97 22.11
CA GLU A 98 26.65 9.92 22.03
C GLU A 98 27.16 8.56 21.51
N SER A 99 28.12 8.65 20.59
CA SER A 99 28.89 7.52 20.07
C SER A 99 29.86 7.00 21.13
N ALA A 100 29.87 5.70 21.32
CA ALA A 100 30.79 4.97 22.20
C ALA A 100 32.15 4.72 21.53
N ALA A 101 32.29 5.03 20.23
CA ALA A 101 33.55 4.87 19.53
C ALA A 101 34.51 6.04 19.80
N GLY A 102 35.76 5.71 20.08
CA GLY A 102 36.80 6.70 20.37
C GLY A 102 37.20 7.52 19.16
N PHE A 103 37.75 8.72 19.41
CA PHE A 103 38.29 9.58 18.35
C PHE A 103 39.34 8.83 17.52
N GLY A 104 39.32 9.01 16.19
CA GLY A 104 40.18 8.27 15.26
C GLY A 104 39.65 6.89 14.85
N LYS A 105 38.70 6.31 15.58
CA LYS A 105 38.12 4.97 15.32
C LYS A 105 36.64 4.99 14.95
N ARG A 106 35.97 6.15 14.99
CA ARG A 106 34.52 6.34 14.74
C ARG A 106 34.04 5.93 13.35
N HIS A 107 34.91 5.96 12.36
CA HIS A 107 34.56 5.63 10.98
C HIS A 107 35.02 4.24 10.56
N TRP A 108 35.40 3.37 11.50
CA TRP A 108 35.67 1.98 11.20
C TRP A 108 34.41 1.26 10.74
N THR A 109 34.52 0.46 9.69
CA THR A 109 33.37 -0.25 9.11
C THR A 109 33.31 -1.66 9.69
N GLY A 110 32.24 -1.97 10.41
CA GLY A 110 31.96 -3.28 10.97
C GLY A 110 31.02 -4.07 10.06
N VAL A 111 31.21 -5.38 10.00
CA VAL A 111 30.37 -6.29 9.21
C VAL A 111 29.53 -7.16 10.14
N TYR A 112 28.24 -7.25 9.85
CA TYR A 112 27.26 -8.04 10.60
C TYR A 112 26.58 -9.05 9.67
N ARG A 113 26.18 -10.18 10.23
CA ARG A 113 25.33 -11.16 9.54
C ARG A 113 23.86 -10.77 9.69
N SER A 114 23.12 -10.78 8.58
CA SER A 114 21.67 -10.62 8.62
C SER A 114 20.98 -11.85 9.22
N TRP A 115 19.79 -11.67 9.80
CA TRP A 115 19.05 -12.82 10.33
C TRP A 115 18.23 -13.52 9.24
N GLY A 116 18.15 -14.85 9.33
CA GLY A 116 17.51 -15.68 8.31
C GLY A 116 15.99 -15.50 8.20
N ALA A 117 15.43 -15.83 7.04
CA ALA A 117 13.99 -15.73 6.79
C ALA A 117 13.12 -16.68 7.63
N ALA A 118 13.69 -17.77 8.16
CA ALA A 118 12.97 -18.76 8.96
C ALA A 118 12.59 -18.29 10.38
N THR A 119 13.20 -17.21 10.88
CA THR A 119 12.99 -16.71 12.24
C THR A 119 12.02 -15.53 12.22
N ASN A 120 10.88 -15.64 12.90
CA ASN A 120 9.88 -14.55 12.96
C ASN A 120 10.17 -13.50 14.03
N VAL A 121 11.09 -13.78 14.95
CA VAL A 121 11.53 -12.87 16.02
C VAL A 121 12.94 -12.38 15.71
N ARG A 122 13.18 -11.07 15.87
CA ARG A 122 14.50 -10.46 15.64
C ARG A 122 15.51 -10.97 16.68
N PRO A 123 16.61 -11.65 16.28
CA PRO A 123 17.64 -12.10 17.21
C PRO A 123 18.65 -10.98 17.53
N THR A 124 19.51 -11.22 18.52
CA THR A 124 20.68 -10.37 18.80
C THR A 124 21.58 -10.27 17.55
N PRO A 125 22.09 -9.07 17.19
CA PRO A 125 22.99 -8.92 16.05
C PRO A 125 24.23 -9.81 16.16
N GLN A 126 24.61 -10.46 15.07
CA GLN A 126 25.84 -11.24 14.98
C GLN A 126 26.91 -10.39 14.28
N PHE A 127 27.85 -9.85 15.05
CA PHE A 127 29.04 -9.18 14.54
C PHE A 127 30.03 -10.20 13.96
N LEU A 128 30.75 -9.82 12.90
CA LEU A 128 31.77 -10.65 12.26
C LEU A 128 33.14 -10.05 12.43
N SER A 129 33.39 -8.84 11.89
CA SER A 129 34.73 -8.25 11.90
C SER A 129 34.72 -6.77 11.54
N TRP A 130 35.74 -6.03 11.98
CA TRP A 130 36.08 -4.67 11.52
C TRP A 130 36.95 -4.71 10.25
N LEU A 131 36.62 -3.88 9.25
CA LEU A 131 37.37 -3.76 7.99
C LEU A 131 38.53 -2.77 8.12
N THR A 132 39.53 -3.13 8.94
CA THR A 132 40.77 -2.37 9.12
C THR A 132 41.96 -3.30 9.34
N SER A 133 43.18 -2.77 9.23
CA SER A 133 44.38 -3.49 9.65
C SER A 133 44.39 -3.69 11.17
N GLY A 134 44.72 -4.90 11.62
CA GLY A 134 44.76 -5.24 13.04
C GLY A 134 44.97 -6.75 13.24
N GLU A 135 45.07 -7.15 14.50
CA GLU A 135 45.12 -8.57 14.88
C GLU A 135 43.73 -9.20 14.80
N GLU A 136 43.62 -10.48 14.43
CA GLU A 136 42.33 -11.13 14.17
C GLU A 136 41.38 -11.06 15.38
N ASP A 137 41.88 -11.31 16.58
CA ASP A 137 41.10 -11.25 17.83
C ASP A 137 40.49 -9.85 18.08
N ASP A 138 41.26 -8.79 17.83
CA ASP A 138 40.80 -7.40 18.00
C ASP A 138 39.78 -7.02 16.93
N LEU A 139 39.92 -7.55 15.71
CA LEU A 139 39.00 -7.26 14.62
C LEU A 139 37.65 -7.94 14.81
N GLU A 140 37.57 -9.09 15.50
CA GLU A 140 36.33 -9.82 15.78
C GLU A 140 35.60 -9.34 17.06
N ASP A 141 36.20 -8.48 17.89
CA ASP A 141 35.52 -7.83 19.02
C ASP A 141 34.81 -6.53 18.61
N VAL A 142 33.50 -6.48 18.81
CA VAL A 142 32.66 -5.30 18.56
C VAL A 142 33.03 -4.10 19.45
N ASN A 143 33.71 -4.33 20.57
CA ASN A 143 34.09 -3.28 21.52
C ASN A 143 35.47 -2.67 21.26
N THR A 144 36.28 -3.23 20.37
CA THR A 144 37.62 -2.69 20.02
C THR A 144 37.67 -1.20 19.68
N PRO A 145 36.69 -0.60 18.96
CA PRO A 145 36.71 0.83 18.71
C PRO A 145 36.28 1.69 19.92
N LYS A 146 35.89 1.08 21.05
CA LYS A 146 35.54 1.79 22.30
C LYS A 146 36.82 2.16 23.04
N GLY A 147 37.30 3.37 22.79
CA GLY A 147 38.54 3.90 23.37
C GLY A 147 39.24 4.79 22.36
N ASP A 148 39.68 5.96 22.81
CA ASP A 148 40.33 6.93 21.94
C ASP A 148 41.62 6.36 21.33
N SER A 149 41.95 6.81 20.12
CA SER A 149 43.27 6.59 19.53
C SER A 149 44.30 7.46 20.24
N ASP A 150 45.30 6.83 20.85
CA ASP A 150 46.41 7.54 21.51
C ASP A 150 47.41 8.14 20.49
N GLY A 151 47.28 7.81 19.20
CA GLY A 151 48.18 8.33 18.15
C GLY A 151 49.64 7.93 18.32
N GLY A 152 49.88 6.89 19.11
CA GLY A 152 51.21 6.38 19.39
C GLY A 152 51.88 5.73 18.18
N ASN A 153 53.11 5.25 18.38
CA ASN A 153 53.93 4.62 17.34
C ASN A 153 53.32 3.32 16.76
N ASN A 154 52.20 2.84 17.28
CA ASN A 154 51.52 1.62 16.83
C ASN A 154 50.31 1.89 15.91
N GLU A 155 49.98 3.16 15.65
CA GLU A 155 48.86 3.52 14.76
C GLU A 155 49.36 4.32 13.54
N ILE A 156 48.61 4.25 12.44
CA ILE A 156 48.84 5.02 11.21
C ILE A 156 47.60 5.88 10.97
N GLU A 157 47.81 7.19 10.78
CA GLU A 157 46.76 8.11 10.36
C GLU A 157 46.56 8.01 8.84
N LEU A 158 45.40 7.51 8.42
CA LEU A 158 45.03 7.38 7.00
C LEU A 158 44.19 8.55 6.52
N VAL A 159 43.34 9.10 7.40
CA VAL A 159 42.56 10.31 7.14
C VAL A 159 42.92 11.33 8.21
N GLY A 160 43.59 12.40 7.77
CA GLY A 160 44.12 13.45 8.63
C GLY A 160 43.58 14.83 8.29
N GLU A 161 44.23 15.85 8.83
CA GLU A 161 43.86 17.26 8.65
C GLU A 161 43.83 17.70 7.18
N GLY A 162 44.70 17.10 6.35
CA GLY A 162 44.71 17.29 4.89
C GLY A 162 43.39 16.93 4.19
N THR A 163 42.57 16.06 4.78
CA THR A 163 41.29 15.61 4.20
C THR A 163 40.10 16.23 4.90
N VAL A 164 40.03 16.12 6.24
CA VAL A 164 38.86 16.53 7.05
C VAL A 164 38.98 17.91 7.71
N GLY A 165 40.08 18.62 7.45
CA GLY A 165 40.38 19.89 8.11
C GLY A 165 40.69 19.70 9.61
N GLU A 166 40.47 20.73 10.42
CA GLU A 166 40.79 20.76 11.85
C GLU A 166 39.91 19.82 12.71
N SER A 167 38.94 19.12 12.11
CA SER A 167 38.02 18.24 12.84
C SER A 167 38.73 17.00 13.38
N ALA A 168 38.83 16.88 14.70
CA ALA A 168 39.35 15.69 15.36
C ALA A 168 38.43 14.46 15.22
N VAL A 169 37.11 14.69 15.07
CA VAL A 169 36.10 13.63 14.91
C VAL A 169 36.23 12.91 13.56
N GLY A 170 36.57 13.64 12.50
CA GLY A 170 36.66 13.09 11.14
C GLY A 170 37.94 12.29 10.85
N LYS A 171 38.92 12.28 11.77
CA LYS A 171 40.19 11.58 11.54
C LYS A 171 39.97 10.06 11.59
N VAL A 172 40.75 9.33 10.79
CA VAL A 172 40.76 7.86 10.79
C VAL A 172 42.17 7.36 11.00
N ARG A 173 42.32 6.55 12.04
CA ARG A 173 43.56 5.91 12.45
C ARG A 173 43.36 4.42 12.54
N VAL A 174 44.40 3.67 12.19
CA VAL A 174 44.36 2.21 12.13
C VAL A 174 45.59 1.61 12.80
N PRO A 175 45.48 0.42 13.40
CA PRO A 175 46.63 -0.34 13.86
C PRO A 175 47.65 -0.57 12.74
N ALA A 176 48.94 -0.40 13.06
CA ALA A 176 50.04 -0.59 12.13
C ALA A 176 50.52 -2.04 12.13
N LEU A 177 50.47 -2.69 10.97
CA LEU A 177 51.05 -4.01 10.76
C LEU A 177 52.53 -3.85 10.37
N THR A 178 53.42 -4.56 11.07
CA THR A 178 54.84 -4.53 10.75
C THR A 178 55.17 -5.66 9.77
N VAL A 179 55.61 -5.30 8.57
CA VAL A 179 56.08 -6.23 7.54
C VAL A 179 57.60 -6.21 7.54
N THR A 180 58.22 -7.37 7.77
CA THR A 180 59.68 -7.48 7.70
C THR A 180 60.09 -7.78 6.26
N ALA A 181 60.88 -6.90 5.66
CA ALA A 181 61.45 -7.11 4.34
C ALA A 181 62.56 -8.16 4.41
N LEU A 182 62.73 -8.94 3.33
CA LEU A 182 63.77 -9.98 3.20
C LEU A 182 65.20 -9.41 3.33
N SER A 183 65.38 -8.11 3.12
CA SER A 183 66.63 -7.36 3.26
C SER A 183 66.95 -6.94 4.70
N GLY A 184 66.09 -7.27 5.69
CA GLY A 184 66.29 -6.93 7.11
C GLY A 184 65.70 -5.60 7.57
N GLY A 185 65.03 -4.86 6.68
CA GLY A 185 64.25 -3.66 7.03
C GLY A 185 62.83 -3.99 7.53
N SER A 186 62.24 -3.14 8.36
CA SER A 186 60.84 -3.25 8.79
C SER A 186 60.01 -2.10 8.23
N ALA A 187 58.96 -2.43 7.48
CA ALA A 187 57.97 -1.46 7.00
C ALA A 187 56.69 -1.55 7.83
N ARG A 188 56.00 -0.42 8.01
CA ARG A 188 54.69 -0.36 8.66
C ARG A 188 53.62 -0.12 7.61
N VAL A 189 52.58 -0.93 7.65
CA VAL A 189 51.47 -0.88 6.69
C VAL A 189 50.14 -0.85 7.42
N GLY A 190 49.16 -0.17 6.85
CA GLY A 190 47.83 -0.03 7.43
C GLY A 190 46.80 0.23 6.35
N TRP A 191 45.57 -0.22 6.59
CA TRP A 191 44.48 -0.04 5.65
C TRP A 191 43.14 0.09 6.39
N TRP A 192 42.20 0.74 5.73
CA TRP A 192 40.83 0.93 6.20
C TRP A 192 39.90 0.91 4.99
N THR A 193 38.74 0.30 5.17
CA THR A 193 37.64 0.37 4.19
C THR A 193 36.50 1.18 4.78
N GLY A 194 36.21 2.34 4.18
CA GLY A 194 35.07 3.17 4.56
C GLY A 194 33.79 2.75 3.85
N ASP A 195 32.68 2.73 4.59
CA ASP A 195 31.34 2.49 4.02
C ASP A 195 30.86 3.73 3.25
N GLN A 196 30.59 3.58 1.96
CA GLN A 196 29.99 4.62 1.12
C GLN A 196 28.46 4.58 1.15
N GLY A 197 27.86 3.45 1.56
CA GLY A 197 26.42 3.28 1.65
C GLY A 197 25.75 4.11 2.75
N THR A 198 26.53 4.58 3.74
CA THR A 198 26.06 5.49 4.80
C THR A 198 26.14 6.95 4.42
N LYS A 199 26.71 7.30 3.26
CA LYS A 199 26.95 8.68 2.82
C LYS A 199 25.89 9.15 1.84
N ALA A 200 25.67 10.46 1.79
CA ALA A 200 24.81 11.09 0.81
C ALA A 200 25.49 11.14 -0.57
N ALA A 201 24.93 10.43 -1.55
CA ALA A 201 25.41 10.46 -2.93
C ALA A 201 25.08 11.79 -3.64
N MET A 202 26.07 12.40 -4.28
CA MET A 202 25.90 13.63 -5.08
C MET A 202 25.32 13.38 -6.47
N ALA A 203 25.82 12.35 -7.15
CA ALA A 203 25.52 12.07 -8.56
C ALA A 203 24.19 11.30 -8.76
N THR A 204 23.23 11.38 -7.83
CA THR A 204 21.90 10.80 -8.05
C THR A 204 21.13 11.73 -8.99
N PRO A 205 20.94 11.35 -10.27
CA PRO A 205 20.28 12.23 -11.23
C PRO A 205 18.81 12.39 -10.83
N PRO A 206 18.22 13.59 -10.99
CA PRO A 206 16.79 13.76 -10.81
C PRO A 206 16.03 12.94 -11.86
N ALA A 207 14.78 12.58 -11.55
CA ALA A 207 13.90 12.00 -12.55
C ALA A 207 13.78 12.96 -13.75
N SER A 208 14.13 12.48 -14.94
CA SER A 208 13.99 13.26 -16.17
C SER A 208 12.50 13.46 -16.45
N GLU A 209 12.06 14.71 -16.55
CA GLU A 209 10.71 15.07 -16.97
C GLU A 209 10.55 15.00 -18.50
N ASP A 210 11.67 14.94 -19.25
CA ASP A 210 11.73 15.05 -20.73
C ASP A 210 12.06 13.72 -21.45
N GLY A 211 12.02 12.58 -20.74
CA GLY A 211 12.42 11.27 -21.27
C GLY A 211 11.28 10.41 -21.83
N SER A 212 11.66 9.35 -22.58
CA SER A 212 10.72 8.27 -22.91
C SER A 212 10.15 7.62 -21.64
N MET A 213 8.99 6.96 -21.73
CA MET A 213 8.40 6.29 -20.57
C MET A 213 9.34 5.25 -19.92
N ALA A 214 10.26 4.66 -20.68
CA ALA A 214 11.27 3.75 -20.14
C ALA A 214 12.29 4.47 -19.25
N GLU A 215 12.61 5.73 -19.54
CA GLU A 215 13.59 6.54 -18.81
C GLU A 215 12.99 7.14 -17.54
N LEU A 216 11.72 7.56 -17.59
CA LEU A 216 10.96 7.90 -16.39
C LEU A 216 10.83 6.66 -15.47
N ARG A 217 10.58 5.48 -16.03
CA ARG A 217 10.53 4.22 -15.28
C ARG A 217 11.87 3.88 -14.62
N SER A 218 12.98 4.01 -15.34
CA SER A 218 14.31 3.72 -14.79
C SER A 218 14.70 4.71 -13.69
N SER A 219 14.31 5.98 -13.82
CA SER A 219 14.62 6.99 -12.80
C SER A 219 13.76 6.83 -11.53
N MET A 220 12.49 6.49 -11.69
CA MET A 220 11.57 6.17 -10.57
C MET A 220 11.92 4.87 -9.84
N GLN A 221 12.66 3.97 -10.48
CA GLN A 221 13.21 2.75 -9.86
C GLN A 221 14.57 2.98 -9.16
N GLY A 222 15.19 4.15 -9.36
CA GLY A 222 16.46 4.53 -8.75
C GLY A 222 16.33 4.86 -7.26
N ALA A 223 17.48 4.91 -6.57
CA ALA A 223 17.52 5.40 -5.19
C ALA A 223 17.05 6.88 -5.15
N PRO A 224 16.23 7.28 -4.15
CA PRO A 224 15.79 8.66 -4.03
C PRO A 224 17.00 9.58 -3.87
N ARG A 225 16.92 10.79 -4.43
CA ARG A 225 17.96 11.81 -4.30
C ARG A 225 18.18 12.12 -2.82
N ASN A 226 19.45 12.11 -2.42
CA ASN A 226 19.84 12.61 -1.11
C ASN A 226 19.85 14.14 -1.16
N ALA A 227 19.21 14.80 -0.20
CA ALA A 227 19.09 16.26 -0.19
C ALA A 227 20.42 16.91 0.29
N VAL A 228 21.48 16.77 -0.51
CA VAL A 228 22.85 17.21 -0.21
C VAL A 228 22.92 18.72 0.06
N GLU A 229 21.98 19.50 -0.46
CA GLU A 229 21.83 20.93 -0.18
C GLU A 229 21.65 21.27 1.32
N PHE A 230 21.22 20.30 2.14
CA PHE A 230 21.09 20.46 3.59
C PHE A 230 22.35 20.07 4.37
N ALA A 231 23.36 19.49 3.72
CA ALA A 231 24.60 19.10 4.39
C ALA A 231 25.28 20.34 5.00
N SER A 232 25.53 20.29 6.30
CA SER A 232 26.18 21.36 7.06
C SER A 232 27.51 20.86 7.61
N SER A 233 28.57 21.65 7.43
CA SER A 233 29.84 21.39 8.08
C SER A 233 29.72 21.54 9.60
N VAL A 234 30.71 21.05 10.34
CA VAL A 234 30.82 21.23 11.80
C VAL A 234 30.80 22.71 12.21
N LYS A 235 31.22 23.63 11.30
CA LYS A 235 31.20 25.08 11.52
C LYS A 235 29.83 25.73 11.17
N GLY A 236 28.84 24.93 10.74
CA GLY A 236 27.50 25.38 10.39
C GLY A 236 27.34 25.85 8.93
N ASP A 237 28.42 25.84 8.16
CA ASP A 237 28.41 26.25 6.75
C ASP A 237 27.65 25.22 5.91
N LYS A 238 26.82 25.69 4.97
CA LYS A 238 26.08 24.84 4.03
C LYS A 238 26.67 24.96 2.63
N PRO A 239 27.74 24.19 2.32
CA PRO A 239 28.49 24.33 1.07
C PRO A 239 27.63 24.16 -0.19
N PHE A 240 26.61 23.31 -0.13
CA PHE A 240 25.75 22.97 -1.28
C PHE A 240 24.39 23.69 -1.26
N SER A 241 24.23 24.73 -0.45
CA SER A 241 22.96 25.47 -0.32
C SER A 241 22.45 26.09 -1.64
N LYS A 242 23.34 26.32 -2.61
CA LYS A 242 23.04 26.86 -3.95
C LYS A 242 23.10 25.80 -5.06
N LEU A 243 23.29 24.53 -4.71
CA LEU A 243 23.41 23.46 -5.68
C LEU A 243 22.07 23.29 -6.42
N ASP A 244 22.08 23.46 -7.74
CA ASP A 244 20.92 23.14 -8.57
C ASP A 244 20.78 21.61 -8.68
N PRO A 245 19.65 21.03 -8.21
CA PRO A 245 19.41 19.61 -8.33
C PRO A 245 19.40 19.06 -9.75
N LYS A 246 19.12 19.91 -10.74
CA LYS A 246 18.98 19.57 -12.16
C LYS A 246 20.27 19.79 -12.97
N ASP A 247 21.39 20.16 -12.34
CA ASP A 247 22.66 20.34 -13.05
C ASP A 247 23.15 19.00 -13.63
N SER A 248 23.24 18.92 -14.96
CA SER A 248 23.69 17.73 -15.69
C SER A 248 25.14 17.34 -15.38
N LYS A 249 25.95 18.26 -14.84
CA LYS A 249 27.33 17.98 -14.42
C LYS A 249 27.40 17.11 -13.16
N LEU A 250 26.33 17.00 -12.38
CA LEU A 250 26.30 16.11 -11.20
C LEU A 250 26.52 14.65 -11.59
N ALA A 251 26.01 14.23 -12.75
CA ALA A 251 26.21 12.88 -13.27
C ALA A 251 27.68 12.60 -13.67
N MET A 252 28.52 13.63 -13.76
CA MET A 252 29.93 13.51 -14.13
C MET A 252 30.87 13.41 -12.92
N VAL A 253 30.32 13.45 -11.69
CA VAL A 253 31.11 13.39 -10.45
C VAL A 253 31.59 11.96 -10.21
N THR A 254 32.90 11.76 -10.33
CA THR A 254 33.55 10.45 -10.14
C THR A 254 34.33 10.34 -8.84
N ASP A 255 34.69 11.47 -8.23
CA ASP A 255 35.45 11.52 -6.97
C ASP A 255 34.91 12.61 -6.03
N TRP A 256 35.06 12.39 -4.73
CA TRP A 256 34.56 13.29 -3.70
C TRP A 256 35.20 14.69 -3.80
N GLN A 257 36.45 14.80 -4.25
CA GLN A 257 37.14 16.09 -4.39
C GLN A 257 36.45 17.01 -5.42
N GLN A 258 35.76 16.42 -6.40
CA GLN A 258 35.01 17.17 -7.41
C GLN A 258 33.76 17.83 -6.83
N SER A 259 33.33 17.44 -5.62
CA SER A 259 32.29 18.16 -4.88
C SER A 259 32.63 19.64 -4.67
N ALA A 260 33.91 19.99 -4.59
CA ALA A 260 34.38 21.37 -4.46
C ALA A 260 33.98 22.27 -5.63
N PHE A 261 33.69 21.72 -6.83
CA PHE A 261 33.19 22.49 -7.97
C PHE A 261 31.74 22.97 -7.81
N PHE A 262 30.98 22.30 -6.92
CA PHE A 262 29.57 22.58 -6.66
C PHE A 262 29.34 23.29 -5.33
N ALA A 263 30.39 23.43 -4.53
CA ALA A 263 30.35 24.08 -3.24
C ALA A 263 30.48 25.59 -3.37
N SER A 264 29.95 26.32 -2.39
CA SER A 264 30.09 27.78 -2.28
C SER A 264 31.54 28.25 -2.09
N ASP A 265 32.39 27.40 -1.51
CA ASP A 265 33.82 27.61 -1.35
C ASP A 265 34.58 26.30 -1.53
N ARG A 266 35.80 26.35 -2.04
CA ARG A 266 36.61 25.17 -2.38
C ARG A 266 36.96 24.30 -1.17
N GLU A 267 37.19 24.91 0.00
CA GLU A 267 37.66 24.21 1.19
C GLU A 267 36.50 23.73 2.08
N SER A 268 35.33 24.35 1.94
CA SER A 268 34.14 24.06 2.74
C SER A 268 33.64 22.59 2.74
N PRO A 269 33.81 21.76 1.67
CA PRO A 269 33.38 20.36 1.68
C PRO A 269 34.31 19.40 2.40
N ARG A 270 35.53 19.82 2.77
CA ARG A 270 36.54 18.94 3.41
C ARG A 270 36.02 18.29 4.69
N GLY A 271 35.27 19.06 5.49
CA GLY A 271 34.64 18.55 6.71
C GLY A 271 33.54 17.51 6.49
N LEU A 272 33.05 17.34 5.25
CA LEU A 272 31.96 16.43 4.86
C LEU A 272 32.44 15.14 4.19
N PHE A 273 33.74 14.82 4.29
CA PHE A 273 34.34 13.63 3.69
C PHE A 273 33.62 12.32 4.06
N HIS A 274 33.12 12.21 5.29
CA HIS A 274 32.37 11.03 5.76
C HIS A 274 30.86 11.11 5.52
N ASP A 275 30.36 12.26 5.06
CA ASP A 275 28.94 12.52 4.86
C ASP A 275 28.54 12.45 3.39
N ILE A 276 29.48 12.66 2.47
CA ILE A 276 29.22 12.77 1.03
C ILE A 276 30.00 11.72 0.25
N ALA A 277 29.30 11.08 -0.69
CA ALA A 277 29.88 10.19 -1.70
C ALA A 277 29.66 10.77 -3.10
N PRO A 278 30.60 10.57 -4.05
CA PRO A 278 30.43 11.01 -5.43
C PRO A 278 29.19 10.35 -6.07
N PHE A 279 29.07 9.04 -5.94
CA PHE A 279 27.91 8.25 -6.37
C PHE A 279 27.69 7.11 -5.38
N SER A 280 26.48 6.54 -5.36
CA SER A 280 26.16 5.33 -4.62
C SER A 280 25.48 4.35 -5.55
N THR A 281 25.95 3.10 -5.55
CA THR A 281 25.35 2.00 -6.29
C THR A 281 24.92 0.93 -5.32
N GLY A 282 23.77 0.32 -5.59
CA GLY A 282 23.20 -0.74 -4.77
C GLY A 282 22.58 -1.81 -5.64
N LEU A 283 22.70 -3.05 -5.20
CA LEU A 283 21.98 -4.17 -5.79
C LEU A 283 20.68 -4.40 -5.02
N LEU A 284 19.59 -4.69 -5.72
CA LEU A 284 18.31 -5.03 -5.10
C LEU A 284 18.39 -6.46 -4.57
N THR A 285 19.05 -6.68 -3.43
CA THR A 285 19.16 -8.00 -2.79
C THR A 285 18.13 -8.19 -1.67
N ASN A 286 17.85 -9.45 -1.35
CA ASN A 286 17.09 -9.83 -0.17
C ASN A 286 18.06 -10.22 0.94
N LEU A 287 18.22 -9.33 1.92
CA LEU A 287 19.14 -9.53 3.03
C LEU A 287 18.82 -10.78 3.88
N ARG A 288 17.57 -11.27 3.91
CA ARG A 288 17.18 -12.40 4.78
C ARG A 288 17.29 -13.76 4.09
N THR A 289 16.98 -13.84 2.79
CA THR A 289 17.06 -15.10 2.02
C THR A 289 18.31 -15.19 1.15
N GLY A 290 19.01 -14.07 0.93
CA GLY A 290 20.02 -13.94 -0.12
C GLY A 290 19.40 -13.80 -1.51
N GLY A 291 20.23 -13.44 -2.49
CA GLY A 291 19.85 -13.29 -3.89
C GLY A 291 19.14 -11.97 -4.22
N PHE A 292 18.88 -11.77 -5.52
CA PHE A 292 18.15 -10.60 -6.01
C PHE A 292 16.66 -10.64 -5.66
N ARG A 293 16.09 -9.46 -5.39
CA ARG A 293 14.64 -9.26 -5.35
C ARG A 293 14.06 -9.59 -6.72
N LYS A 294 12.90 -10.22 -6.73
CA LYS A 294 12.21 -10.61 -7.96
C LYS A 294 11.35 -9.45 -8.45
N ASP A 295 11.41 -9.19 -9.76
CA ASP A 295 10.48 -8.27 -10.41
C ASP A 295 9.10 -8.92 -10.53
N LEU A 296 8.08 -8.23 -10.02
CA LEU A 296 6.69 -8.67 -10.12
C LEU A 296 6.04 -8.25 -11.44
N SER A 297 6.55 -7.22 -12.12
CA SER A 297 5.94 -6.61 -13.31
C SER A 297 5.79 -7.63 -14.44
N MET A 298 6.87 -8.35 -14.76
CA MET A 298 6.85 -9.41 -15.78
C MET A 298 5.85 -10.52 -15.50
N GLN A 299 5.57 -10.78 -14.22
CA GLN A 299 4.63 -11.82 -13.82
C GLN A 299 3.19 -11.30 -13.85
N LEU A 300 2.98 -10.03 -13.49
CA LEU A 300 1.67 -9.37 -13.51
C LEU A 300 1.18 -9.06 -14.94
N GLU A 301 2.09 -8.93 -15.91
CA GLU A 301 1.75 -8.76 -17.34
C GLU A 301 1.30 -10.03 -18.06
N ARG A 302 1.39 -11.20 -17.42
CA ARG A 302 0.95 -12.46 -18.03
C ARG A 302 -0.57 -12.55 -18.13
N THR A 303 -1.07 -13.45 -18.98
CA THR A 303 -2.51 -13.73 -19.06
C THR A 303 -3.03 -14.32 -17.75
N SER A 304 -4.31 -14.14 -17.44
CA SER A 304 -4.91 -14.60 -16.17
C SER A 304 -4.70 -16.10 -15.90
N SER A 305 -4.81 -16.93 -16.93
CA SER A 305 -4.54 -18.37 -16.87
C SER A 305 -3.07 -18.71 -16.52
N GLN A 306 -2.12 -17.94 -17.05
CA GLN A 306 -0.68 -18.12 -16.80
C GLN A 306 -0.25 -17.55 -15.44
N ALA A 307 -0.86 -16.44 -15.02
CA ALA A 307 -0.67 -15.87 -13.69
C ALA A 307 -1.14 -16.87 -12.63
N THR A 308 -2.36 -17.39 -12.75
CA THR A 308 -2.98 -18.31 -11.78
C THR A 308 -2.20 -19.62 -11.61
N SER A 309 -1.58 -20.13 -12.67
CA SER A 309 -0.83 -21.41 -12.64
C SER A 309 0.57 -21.29 -12.02
N GLN A 310 1.28 -20.16 -12.21
CA GLN A 310 2.65 -19.99 -11.71
C GLN A 310 2.77 -19.35 -10.33
N PHE A 311 1.76 -18.62 -9.87
CA PHE A 311 1.74 -18.18 -8.47
C PHE A 311 1.54 -19.32 -7.48
N GLY A 312 1.36 -20.57 -7.94
CA GLY A 312 1.27 -21.73 -7.08
C GLY A 312 -0.13 -21.86 -6.50
N THR A 313 -0.88 -22.85 -6.98
CA THR A 313 -1.82 -23.51 -6.08
C THR A 313 -0.95 -24.25 -5.06
N ASN A 314 -1.14 -24.02 -3.77
CA ASN A 314 -0.57 -24.97 -2.81
C ASN A 314 -1.31 -26.28 -3.06
N THR A 315 -0.59 -27.22 -3.67
CA THR A 315 -1.04 -28.52 -4.15
C THR A 315 -1.49 -29.35 -2.96
N SER A 316 -2.78 -29.22 -2.65
CA SER A 316 -3.59 -30.13 -1.83
C SER A 316 -5.04 -29.66 -1.77
N ASN A 317 -5.32 -28.34 -1.81
CA ASN A 317 -6.67 -27.79 -1.57
C ASN A 317 -7.17 -26.75 -2.59
N GLY A 318 -6.50 -26.53 -3.72
CA GLY A 318 -6.94 -25.55 -4.73
C GLY A 318 -6.86 -24.08 -4.31
N ASN A 319 -6.10 -23.76 -3.25
CA ASN A 319 -6.00 -22.40 -2.72
C ASN A 319 -5.01 -21.52 -3.53
N LYS A 320 -5.45 -20.31 -3.88
CA LYS A 320 -4.63 -19.25 -4.49
C LYS A 320 -3.52 -18.81 -3.51
N LEU A 321 -2.31 -18.57 -4.01
CA LEU A 321 -1.19 -18.09 -3.18
C LEU A 321 -1.50 -16.70 -2.59
N VAL A 322 -1.42 -16.62 -1.26
CA VAL A 322 -1.65 -15.39 -0.50
C VAL A 322 -0.34 -14.65 -0.30
N LEU A 323 -0.36 -13.33 -0.42
CA LEU A 323 0.82 -12.49 -0.24
C LEU A 323 1.27 -12.45 1.23
N TYR A 324 0.31 -12.45 2.14
CA TYR A 324 0.55 -12.45 3.58
C TYR A 324 -0.63 -13.07 4.32
N LYS A 325 -0.42 -13.38 5.60
CA LYS A 325 -1.48 -13.78 6.53
C LYS A 325 -1.46 -12.87 7.76
N VAL A 326 -2.63 -12.54 8.27
CA VAL A 326 -2.78 -11.76 9.52
C VAL A 326 -3.57 -12.60 10.50
N GLY A 327 -2.97 -12.99 11.63
CA GLY A 327 -3.66 -13.81 12.63
C GLY A 327 -4.11 -15.19 12.12
N GLY A 328 -3.47 -15.73 11.09
CA GLY A 328 -3.84 -16.99 10.42
C GLY A 328 -4.81 -16.82 9.26
N GLU A 329 -5.50 -15.68 9.17
CA GLU A 329 -6.39 -15.32 8.05
C GLU A 329 -5.57 -14.96 6.81
N ASN A 330 -6.07 -15.36 5.65
CA ASN A 330 -5.46 -15.05 4.38
C ASN A 330 -5.66 -13.58 4.02
N GLY A 331 -4.55 -12.87 3.75
CA GLY A 331 -4.58 -11.54 3.16
C GLY A 331 -4.82 -11.58 1.65
N ILE A 332 -4.47 -10.48 0.97
CA ILE A 332 -4.61 -10.34 -0.48
C ILE A 332 -3.90 -11.49 -1.20
N ASN A 333 -4.55 -12.07 -2.22
CA ASN A 333 -3.94 -13.10 -3.05
C ASN A 333 -3.30 -12.53 -4.33
N PHE A 334 -2.42 -13.29 -4.96
CA PHE A 334 -1.72 -12.82 -6.18
C PHE A 334 -2.66 -12.57 -7.36
N ASN A 335 -3.80 -13.27 -7.45
CA ASN A 335 -4.78 -13.03 -8.50
C ASN A 335 -5.51 -11.69 -8.32
N GLU A 336 -5.79 -11.34 -7.07
CA GLU A 336 -6.38 -10.07 -6.68
C GLU A 336 -5.46 -8.89 -7.00
N LEU A 337 -4.16 -9.06 -6.76
CA LEU A 337 -3.13 -8.11 -7.17
C LEU A 337 -3.04 -8.02 -8.71
N TRP A 338 -3.06 -9.15 -9.40
CA TRP A 338 -3.04 -9.22 -10.86
C TRP A 338 -4.24 -8.50 -11.49
N ALA A 339 -5.45 -8.72 -10.99
CA ALA A 339 -6.66 -8.06 -11.51
C ALA A 339 -6.63 -6.53 -11.29
N TYR A 340 -6.11 -6.07 -10.13
CA TYR A 340 -5.94 -4.63 -9.91
C TYR A 340 -4.87 -4.04 -10.83
N TYR A 341 -3.73 -4.72 -10.96
CA TYR A 341 -2.65 -4.30 -11.85
C TYR A 341 -3.12 -4.19 -13.30
N ASN A 342 -3.93 -5.13 -13.80
CA ASN A 342 -4.39 -5.14 -15.19
C ASN A 342 -5.60 -4.23 -15.46
N LEU A 343 -6.17 -3.61 -14.43
CA LEU A 343 -7.35 -2.75 -14.55
C LEU A 343 -7.14 -1.54 -15.45
N TYR A 344 -5.90 -1.06 -15.63
CA TYR A 344 -5.59 0.00 -16.60
C TYR A 344 -5.92 -0.40 -18.04
N LYS A 345 -5.88 -1.70 -18.37
CA LYS A 345 -6.22 -2.23 -19.70
C LYS A 345 -7.72 -2.12 -19.98
N GLU A 346 -8.54 -2.09 -18.93
CA GLU A 346 -10.00 -1.96 -19.00
C GLU A 346 -10.47 -0.49 -19.07
N VAL A 347 -9.56 0.47 -18.84
CA VAL A 347 -9.88 1.89 -18.91
C VAL A 347 -10.12 2.30 -20.36
N ARG A 348 -11.30 2.83 -20.63
CA ARG A 348 -11.72 3.32 -21.94
C ARG A 348 -11.66 4.83 -21.98
N THR A 349 -11.32 5.38 -23.14
CA THR A 349 -11.29 6.84 -23.37
C THR A 349 -12.20 7.27 -24.51
N THR A 350 -12.74 6.32 -25.28
CA THR A 350 -13.64 6.60 -26.41
C THR A 350 -15.09 6.35 -26.00
N GLY A 351 -15.99 7.27 -26.35
CA GLY A 351 -17.42 7.16 -26.05
C GLY A 351 -17.96 8.42 -25.38
N SER A 352 -19.28 8.61 -25.47
CA SER A 352 -19.99 9.71 -24.83
C SER A 352 -21.25 9.19 -24.16
N TYR A 353 -21.44 9.53 -22.89
CA TYR A 353 -22.55 9.03 -22.08
C TYR A 353 -23.15 10.17 -21.26
N ARG A 354 -24.45 10.14 -21.00
CA ARG A 354 -25.07 11.10 -20.07
C ARG A 354 -24.97 10.55 -18.66
N PHE A 355 -24.47 11.35 -17.73
CA PHE A 355 -24.49 10.99 -16.32
C PHE A 355 -25.93 10.91 -15.83
N THR A 356 -26.20 9.96 -14.94
CA THR A 356 -27.55 9.70 -14.43
C THR A 356 -28.15 10.92 -13.72
N THR A 357 -27.32 11.71 -13.03
CA THR A 357 -27.72 12.90 -12.27
C THR A 357 -27.53 14.21 -13.05
N GLY A 358 -27.27 14.11 -14.36
CA GLY A 358 -27.07 15.24 -15.25
C GLY A 358 -25.60 15.56 -15.56
N GLY A 359 -25.39 16.19 -16.72
CA GLY A 359 -24.07 16.36 -17.33
C GLY A 359 -23.75 15.24 -18.33
N THR A 360 -22.61 15.38 -19.00
CA THR A 360 -22.18 14.45 -20.06
C THR A 360 -20.73 14.05 -19.84
N LEU A 361 -20.46 12.75 -19.90
CA LEU A 361 -19.13 12.18 -20.05
C LEU A 361 -18.69 12.40 -21.50
N THR A 362 -17.68 13.23 -21.71
CA THR A 362 -17.15 13.54 -23.04
C THR A 362 -16.09 12.52 -23.45
N SER A 363 -16.04 12.24 -24.76
CA SER A 363 -14.96 11.43 -25.34
C SER A 363 -13.60 12.04 -25.02
N GLY A 364 -12.62 11.19 -24.75
CA GLY A 364 -11.29 11.54 -24.24
C GLY A 364 -11.17 11.40 -22.71
N THR A 365 -12.29 11.36 -21.98
CA THR A 365 -12.27 11.16 -20.52
C THR A 365 -12.08 9.67 -20.20
N PRO A 366 -11.08 9.28 -19.39
CA PRO A 366 -10.93 7.90 -18.94
C PRO A 366 -12.12 7.44 -18.09
N TYR A 367 -12.70 6.28 -18.39
CA TYR A 367 -13.79 5.67 -17.64
C TYR A 367 -13.68 4.14 -17.65
N VAL A 368 -14.35 3.48 -16.71
CA VAL A 368 -14.53 2.02 -16.73
C VAL A 368 -15.97 1.66 -17.06
N MET A 369 -16.16 0.52 -17.72
CA MET A 369 -17.48 0.07 -18.15
C MET A 369 -17.74 -1.35 -17.66
N VAL A 370 -18.89 -1.57 -17.04
CA VAL A 370 -19.36 -2.92 -16.70
C VAL A 370 -19.64 -3.69 -17.98
N ASP A 371 -19.33 -4.99 -17.98
CA ASP A 371 -19.56 -5.84 -19.13
C ASP A 371 -21.02 -5.92 -19.57
N SER A 372 -21.23 -6.21 -20.85
CA SER A 372 -22.52 -6.06 -21.55
C SER A 372 -23.62 -7.02 -21.12
N GLY A 373 -23.32 -8.01 -20.27
CA GLY A 373 -24.32 -8.89 -19.70
C GLY A 373 -23.71 -10.03 -18.87
N PRO A 374 -24.55 -10.90 -18.29
CA PRO A 374 -24.14 -11.87 -17.28
C PRO A 374 -23.03 -12.83 -17.69
N ALA A 375 -23.03 -13.31 -18.94
CA ALA A 375 -22.04 -14.25 -19.43
C ALA A 375 -20.66 -13.60 -19.65
N ALA A 376 -20.62 -12.33 -20.06
CA ALA A 376 -19.37 -11.57 -20.20
C ALA A 376 -18.80 -11.27 -18.81
N SER A 377 -19.64 -10.76 -17.90
CA SER A 377 -19.25 -10.48 -16.51
C SER A 377 -18.75 -11.70 -15.73
N LEU A 378 -19.19 -12.91 -16.06
CA LEU A 378 -18.68 -14.15 -15.45
C LEU A 378 -17.23 -14.48 -15.87
N ASN A 379 -16.79 -13.99 -17.03
CA ASN A 379 -15.46 -14.25 -17.59
C ASN A 379 -14.52 -13.04 -17.42
N ASP A 380 -14.95 -12.02 -16.68
CA ASP A 380 -14.27 -10.76 -16.47
C ASP A 380 -13.62 -10.77 -15.08
N ASP A 381 -12.30 -10.99 -15.06
CA ASP A 381 -11.52 -11.09 -13.82
C ASP A 381 -11.51 -9.76 -13.04
N GLU A 382 -11.71 -8.65 -13.74
CA GLU A 382 -11.76 -7.27 -13.24
C GLU A 382 -13.18 -6.82 -12.90
N PHE A 383 -14.21 -7.63 -13.15
CA PHE A 383 -15.63 -7.28 -12.96
C PHE A 383 -15.87 -6.58 -11.63
N PHE A 384 -15.33 -7.17 -10.55
CA PHE A 384 -15.44 -6.70 -9.16
C PHE A 384 -14.87 -5.32 -8.87
N TYR A 385 -14.12 -4.72 -9.79
CA TYR A 385 -13.72 -3.31 -9.69
C TYR A 385 -14.52 -2.38 -10.59
N LYS A 386 -15.17 -2.89 -11.64
CA LYS A 386 -15.88 -2.08 -12.63
C LYS A 386 -17.31 -1.74 -12.21
N GLN A 387 -17.94 -2.47 -11.29
CA GLN A 387 -19.31 -2.20 -10.88
C GLN A 387 -19.44 -1.23 -9.68
N PRO A 388 -20.52 -0.44 -9.61
CA PRO A 388 -20.81 0.38 -8.43
C PRO A 388 -21.08 -0.48 -7.19
N LEU A 389 -20.71 0.05 -6.02
CA LEU A 389 -20.99 -0.55 -4.72
C LEU A 389 -22.37 -0.16 -4.21
N VAL A 390 -22.93 -0.97 -3.33
CA VAL A 390 -24.19 -0.66 -2.65
C VAL A 390 -23.89 -0.20 -1.23
N THR A 391 -24.16 1.05 -0.91
CA THR A 391 -23.97 1.58 0.45
C THR A 391 -25.20 1.38 1.32
N SER A 392 -26.38 1.21 0.71
CA SER A 392 -27.61 1.01 1.47
C SER A 392 -28.65 0.20 0.71
N TYR A 393 -29.28 -0.75 1.42
CA TYR A 393 -30.52 -1.42 1.03
C TYR A 393 -31.61 -0.96 1.99
N GLN A 394 -32.63 -0.25 1.50
CA GLN A 394 -33.73 0.23 2.34
C GLN A 394 -35.07 -0.25 1.83
N LEU A 395 -35.99 -0.42 2.76
CA LEU A 395 -37.36 -0.81 2.50
C LEU A 395 -38.28 0.05 3.35
N VAL A 396 -39.05 0.91 2.71
CA VAL A 396 -40.07 1.71 3.40
C VAL A 396 -41.38 0.96 3.39
N LEU A 397 -41.98 0.84 4.57
CA LEU A 397 -43.32 0.31 4.74
C LEU A 397 -44.31 1.44 4.96
N SER A 398 -45.42 1.36 4.25
CA SER A 398 -46.54 2.28 4.37
C SER A 398 -47.86 1.54 4.49
N LEU A 399 -48.87 2.18 5.07
CA LEU A 399 -50.25 1.72 5.08
C LEU A 399 -51.10 2.57 4.12
N THR A 400 -52.05 1.92 3.47
CA THR A 400 -53.06 2.57 2.63
C THR A 400 -54.34 1.73 2.64
N THR A 401 -55.43 2.23 2.11
CA THR A 401 -56.67 1.48 1.92
C THR A 401 -57.05 1.41 0.45
N GLN A 402 -57.54 0.25 0.03
CA GLN A 402 -58.17 0.03 -1.27
C GLN A 402 -59.49 -0.69 -1.07
N SER A 403 -60.59 -0.14 -1.57
CA SER A 403 -61.93 -0.74 -1.42
C SER A 403 -62.25 -1.14 0.04
N ASN A 404 -61.92 -0.26 1.00
CA ASN A 404 -62.03 -0.47 2.45
C ASN A 404 -61.17 -1.60 3.05
N GLN A 405 -60.30 -2.24 2.27
CA GLN A 405 -59.31 -3.18 2.80
C GLN A 405 -58.02 -2.43 3.13
N LEU A 406 -57.45 -2.72 4.29
CA LEU A 406 -56.14 -2.20 4.67
C LEU A 406 -55.06 -2.95 3.90
N CYS A 407 -54.13 -2.20 3.32
CA CYS A 407 -53.02 -2.76 2.57
C CYS A 407 -51.69 -2.20 3.09
N VAL A 408 -50.67 -3.04 3.06
CA VAL A 408 -49.28 -2.62 3.24
C VAL A 408 -48.70 -2.31 1.86
N VAL A 409 -47.93 -1.24 1.77
CA VAL A 409 -47.17 -0.90 0.57
C VAL A 409 -45.69 -0.95 0.91
N VAL A 410 -44.94 -1.59 0.03
CA VAL A 410 -43.51 -1.82 0.17
C VAL A 410 -42.77 -1.06 -0.93
N ASP A 411 -41.89 -0.16 -0.50
CA ASP A 411 -41.14 0.74 -1.38
C ASP A 411 -39.64 0.42 -1.24
N PRO A 412 -39.05 -0.37 -2.15
CA PRO A 412 -37.63 -0.70 -2.12
C PRO A 412 -36.77 0.47 -2.63
N ILE A 413 -35.65 0.68 -1.96
CA ILE A 413 -34.72 1.78 -2.24
C ILE A 413 -33.31 1.22 -2.15
N ILE A 414 -32.49 1.50 -3.15
CA ILE A 414 -31.07 1.17 -3.13
C ILE A 414 -30.22 2.41 -3.29
N THR A 415 -29.08 2.47 -2.60
CA THR A 415 -28.10 3.53 -2.81
C THR A 415 -26.83 2.92 -3.41
N PHE A 416 -26.53 3.33 -4.63
CA PHE A 416 -25.29 3.01 -5.33
C PHE A 416 -24.22 4.07 -5.07
N TRP A 417 -22.97 3.63 -5.11
CA TRP A 417 -21.81 4.47 -4.95
C TRP A 417 -20.71 4.04 -5.91
N ASN A 418 -20.14 5.01 -6.62
CA ASN A 418 -18.90 4.83 -7.34
C ASN A 418 -17.72 5.23 -6.44
N PRO A 419 -16.95 4.28 -5.87
CA PRO A 419 -15.81 4.60 -5.00
C PRO A 419 -14.57 5.12 -5.76
N LEU A 420 -14.59 5.06 -7.09
CA LEU A 420 -13.42 5.24 -7.95
C LEU A 420 -13.16 6.72 -8.29
N ASP A 421 -11.92 7.02 -8.66
CA ASP A 421 -11.48 8.32 -9.19
C ASP A 421 -11.86 8.53 -10.68
N VAL A 422 -12.47 7.52 -11.31
CA VAL A 422 -12.94 7.57 -12.70
C VAL A 422 -14.46 7.31 -12.78
N PRO A 423 -15.13 7.82 -13.82
CA PRO A 423 -16.52 7.48 -14.12
C PRO A 423 -16.74 5.97 -14.31
N VAL A 424 -17.90 5.49 -13.89
CA VAL A 424 -18.37 4.10 -14.10
C VAL A 424 -19.60 4.12 -15.00
N VAL A 425 -19.54 3.38 -16.09
CA VAL A 425 -20.65 3.24 -17.04
C VAL A 425 -21.25 1.84 -16.94
N VAL A 426 -22.54 1.76 -16.66
CA VAL A 426 -23.31 0.53 -16.77
C VAL A 426 -24.01 0.54 -18.13
N PRO A 427 -23.68 -0.36 -19.07
CA PRO A 427 -24.31 -0.36 -20.40
C PRO A 427 -25.78 -0.77 -20.29
N THR A 428 -26.65 -0.26 -21.17
CA THR A 428 -28.10 -0.56 -21.14
C THR A 428 -28.45 -2.03 -21.35
N SER A 429 -27.53 -2.82 -21.90
CA SER A 429 -27.67 -4.28 -22.05
C SER A 429 -27.39 -5.05 -20.74
N SER A 430 -26.73 -4.41 -19.77
CA SER A 430 -26.35 -4.97 -18.47
C SER A 430 -27.01 -4.16 -17.37
N PHE A 431 -28.09 -4.67 -16.81
CA PHE A 431 -28.80 -4.00 -15.71
C PHE A 431 -28.63 -4.80 -14.43
N PHE A 432 -28.87 -4.16 -13.30
CA PHE A 432 -28.88 -4.83 -12.01
C PHE A 432 -30.30 -5.20 -11.62
N SER A 433 -30.51 -6.46 -11.23
CA SER A 433 -31.71 -6.87 -10.50
C SER A 433 -31.36 -7.03 -9.03
N ILE A 434 -32.13 -6.39 -8.17
CA ILE A 434 -31.94 -6.41 -6.71
C ILE A 434 -33.18 -7.01 -6.06
N LYS A 435 -33.01 -8.19 -5.47
CA LYS A 435 -34.08 -8.85 -4.71
C LYS A 435 -34.10 -8.36 -3.27
N TYR A 436 -35.30 -8.08 -2.78
CA TYR A 436 -35.60 -7.80 -1.39
C TYR A 436 -36.45 -8.94 -0.84
N TRP A 437 -35.84 -9.82 -0.05
CA TRP A 437 -36.52 -10.97 0.54
C TRP A 437 -36.93 -10.72 1.97
N SER A 438 -38.17 -11.12 2.27
CA SER A 438 -38.75 -11.20 3.61
C SER A 438 -38.74 -9.92 4.43
N ILE A 439 -39.82 -9.73 5.18
CA ILE A 439 -39.94 -8.63 6.13
C ILE A 439 -40.28 -9.26 7.47
N PRO A 440 -39.37 -9.25 8.46
CA PRO A 440 -39.52 -10.06 9.66
C PRO A 440 -40.37 -9.38 10.74
N TYR A 441 -41.47 -8.77 10.31
CA TYR A 441 -42.39 -8.01 11.16
C TYR A 441 -43.83 -8.45 10.94
N ASP A 442 -44.62 -8.33 12.00
CA ASP A 442 -46.07 -8.40 11.97
C ASP A 442 -46.63 -6.98 12.20
N ILE A 443 -47.73 -6.66 11.54
CA ILE A 443 -48.45 -5.41 11.77
C ILE A 443 -49.64 -5.72 12.67
N VAL A 444 -49.63 -5.21 13.90
CA VAL A 444 -50.76 -5.29 14.82
C VAL A 444 -51.70 -4.13 14.53
N VAL A 445 -52.94 -4.40 14.16
CA VAL A 445 -53.95 -3.40 13.80
C VAL A 445 -55.12 -3.50 14.76
N ASN A 446 -55.40 -2.45 15.53
CA ASN A 446 -56.46 -2.42 16.55
C ASN A 446 -56.42 -3.63 17.52
N GLY A 447 -55.21 -4.09 17.87
CA GLY A 447 -54.99 -5.25 18.72
C GLY A 447 -54.96 -6.60 17.98
N GLN A 448 -55.31 -6.64 16.70
CA GLN A 448 -55.29 -7.85 15.88
C GLN A 448 -53.96 -8.03 15.14
N VAL A 449 -53.32 -9.19 15.30
CA VAL A 449 -52.05 -9.50 14.62
C VAL A 449 -52.29 -9.80 13.13
N CYS A 450 -51.56 -9.08 12.27
CA CYS A 450 -51.57 -9.27 10.83
C CYS A 450 -50.16 -9.63 10.35
N PRO A 451 -49.85 -10.93 10.20
CA PRO A 451 -48.54 -11.37 9.75
C PRO A 451 -48.22 -10.90 8.33
N LEU A 452 -47.10 -10.20 8.13
CA LEU A 452 -46.72 -9.72 6.80
C LEU A 452 -46.52 -10.85 5.80
N ILE A 453 -46.02 -12.00 6.25
CA ILE A 453 -45.89 -13.21 5.41
C ILE A 453 -47.21 -13.62 4.73
N ARG A 454 -48.37 -13.36 5.35
CA ARG A 454 -49.67 -13.65 4.73
C ARG A 454 -50.08 -12.65 3.65
N ALA A 455 -49.58 -11.43 3.73
CA ALA A 455 -49.84 -10.40 2.74
C ALA A 455 -49.14 -10.74 1.41
N PHE A 456 -47.91 -11.27 1.48
CA PHE A 456 -47.11 -11.61 0.29
C PHE A 456 -47.55 -12.89 -0.43
N GLY A 457 -48.00 -13.92 0.31
CA GLY A 457 -48.60 -15.14 -0.25
C GLY A 457 -47.63 -16.13 -0.90
N GLY A 458 -47.67 -17.40 -0.49
CA GLY A 458 -46.93 -18.51 -1.13
C GLY A 458 -45.40 -18.38 -1.07
N ASP A 459 -44.71 -19.02 -2.03
CA ASP A 459 -43.24 -19.06 -2.16
C ASP A 459 -42.63 -17.77 -2.76
N MET A 460 -43.39 -16.67 -2.90
CA MET A 460 -42.95 -15.41 -3.53
C MET A 460 -42.99 -14.21 -2.57
N ASN A 461 -42.31 -14.36 -1.43
CA ASN A 461 -42.12 -13.35 -0.39
C ASN A 461 -40.98 -12.35 -0.68
N PHE A 462 -40.86 -11.90 -1.93
CA PHE A 462 -39.80 -10.97 -2.35
C PHE A 462 -40.28 -9.99 -3.41
N ILE A 463 -39.52 -8.89 -3.54
CA ILE A 463 -39.70 -7.88 -4.58
C ILE A 463 -38.35 -7.67 -5.25
N SER A 464 -38.33 -7.66 -6.58
CA SER A 464 -37.14 -7.42 -7.39
C SER A 464 -37.20 -6.02 -7.98
N MET A 465 -36.08 -5.29 -7.90
CA MET A 465 -35.94 -3.97 -8.47
C MET A 465 -34.93 -4.00 -9.61
N ILE A 466 -35.29 -3.50 -10.78
CA ILE A 466 -34.44 -3.42 -11.97
C ILE A 466 -33.87 -2.00 -12.08
N ALA A 467 -32.55 -1.87 -12.06
CA ALA A 467 -31.86 -0.59 -12.17
C ALA A 467 -30.82 -0.62 -13.31
N GLY A 468 -30.78 0.42 -14.14
CA GLY A 468 -29.80 0.54 -15.23
C GLY A 468 -30.21 -0.11 -16.55
N ASP A 469 -31.49 -0.43 -16.73
CA ASP A 469 -32.01 -0.96 -18.00
C ASP A 469 -32.21 0.13 -19.07
N SER A 470 -32.90 -0.19 -20.16
CA SER A 470 -33.20 0.76 -21.24
C SER A 470 -34.08 1.94 -20.80
N THR A 471 -34.73 1.90 -19.63
CA THR A 471 -35.58 2.99 -19.15
C THR A 471 -34.79 4.12 -18.49
N GLN A 472 -33.66 3.81 -17.87
CA GLN A 472 -32.66 4.77 -17.42
C GLN A 472 -31.30 4.07 -17.21
N GLN A 473 -30.32 4.43 -18.05
CA GLN A 473 -28.95 3.97 -17.90
C GLN A 473 -28.32 4.53 -16.61
N LEU A 474 -27.52 3.70 -15.92
CA LEU A 474 -26.71 4.13 -14.80
C LEU A 474 -25.29 4.51 -15.25
N VAL A 475 -24.93 5.77 -15.06
CA VAL A 475 -23.63 6.35 -15.39
C VAL A 475 -23.23 7.28 -14.27
N PHE A 476 -22.15 6.93 -13.59
CA PHE A 476 -21.68 7.59 -12.38
C PHE A 476 -20.47 8.47 -12.68
N LYS A 477 -20.43 9.66 -12.10
CA LYS A 477 -19.22 10.49 -12.00
C LYS A 477 -18.26 9.88 -10.97
N PRO A 478 -16.98 10.29 -10.95
CA PRO A 478 -16.03 9.88 -9.90
C PRO A 478 -16.59 10.19 -8.51
N GLY A 479 -16.54 9.20 -7.61
CA GLY A 479 -17.05 9.35 -6.25
C GLY A 479 -18.57 9.38 -6.08
N GLU A 480 -19.36 9.42 -7.16
CA GLU A 480 -20.78 9.77 -7.10
C GLU A 480 -21.65 8.74 -6.36
N VAL A 481 -22.58 9.25 -5.54
CA VAL A 481 -23.55 8.46 -4.79
C VAL A 481 -24.95 8.72 -5.35
N ILE A 482 -25.65 7.68 -5.80
CA ILE A 482 -26.96 7.77 -6.44
C ILE A 482 -27.94 6.87 -5.69
N LYS A 483 -29.06 7.45 -5.25
CA LYS A 483 -30.17 6.65 -4.72
C LYS A 483 -31.15 6.36 -5.84
N VAL A 484 -31.61 5.13 -5.90
CA VAL A 484 -32.48 4.60 -6.94
C VAL A 484 -33.70 3.97 -6.28
N SER A 485 -34.87 4.28 -6.79
CA SER A 485 -36.16 3.77 -6.32
C SER A 485 -37.11 3.55 -7.50
N GLN A 486 -38.24 2.91 -7.26
CA GLN A 486 -39.26 2.65 -8.28
C GLN A 486 -39.58 3.86 -9.20
N SER A 487 -39.73 3.60 -10.49
CA SER A 487 -39.97 4.60 -11.52
C SER A 487 -41.44 5.06 -11.57
N GLY A 488 -41.66 6.34 -11.89
CA GLY A 488 -43.01 6.92 -11.96
C GLY A 488 -43.86 6.53 -13.18
N ALA A 489 -43.32 5.74 -14.13
CA ALA A 489 -43.99 5.42 -15.40
C ALA A 489 -45.02 4.28 -15.30
N ALA A 490 -44.99 3.48 -14.23
CA ALA A 490 -46.08 2.57 -13.90
C ALA A 490 -47.20 3.34 -13.18
N ALA A 491 -48.42 3.25 -13.71
CA ALA A 491 -49.60 3.91 -13.15
C ALA A 491 -49.84 3.46 -11.69
N GLY A 492 -50.00 4.42 -10.77
CA GLY A 492 -50.42 4.13 -9.39
C GLY A 492 -49.50 3.25 -8.54
N ILE A 493 -50.05 2.75 -7.45
CA ILE A 493 -49.48 1.70 -6.59
C ILE A 493 -49.78 0.36 -7.27
N THR A 494 -48.75 -0.44 -7.57
CA THR A 494 -48.92 -1.72 -8.27
C THR A 494 -49.53 -2.75 -7.32
N GLU A 495 -50.56 -3.45 -7.78
CA GLU A 495 -51.15 -4.55 -7.02
C GLU A 495 -50.23 -5.77 -7.08
N GLY A 496 -49.79 -6.27 -5.92
CA GLY A 496 -49.01 -7.49 -5.84
C GLY A 496 -49.84 -8.70 -6.25
N LYS A 497 -49.51 -9.26 -7.43
CA LYS A 497 -50.11 -10.51 -7.94
C LYS A 497 -49.05 -11.60 -8.01
N ALA A 498 -49.48 -12.86 -7.95
CA ALA A 498 -48.56 -13.97 -8.14
C ALA A 498 -47.87 -13.87 -9.51
N GLY A 499 -46.55 -13.70 -9.51
CA GLY A 499 -45.71 -13.58 -10.70
C GLY A 499 -45.24 -12.16 -10.99
N ASP A 500 -45.95 -11.14 -10.50
CA ASP A 500 -45.63 -9.74 -10.73
C ASP A 500 -44.84 -9.18 -9.53
N HIS A 501 -43.52 -9.30 -9.60
CA HIS A 501 -42.60 -8.95 -8.51
C HIS A 501 -41.51 -7.97 -8.94
N TYR A 502 -41.55 -7.47 -10.17
CA TYR A 502 -40.54 -6.57 -10.72
C TYR A 502 -40.98 -5.12 -10.68
N LEU A 503 -40.11 -4.26 -10.14
CA LEU A 503 -40.24 -2.82 -10.23
C LEU A 503 -39.09 -2.27 -11.07
N VAL A 504 -39.41 -1.51 -12.12
CA VAL A 504 -38.40 -0.73 -12.85
C VAL A 504 -38.06 0.49 -12.01
N ALA A 505 -36.77 0.76 -11.79
CA ALA A 505 -36.28 1.83 -10.94
C ALA A 505 -35.61 2.95 -11.72
N LYS A 506 -35.63 4.14 -11.11
CA LYS A 506 -34.97 5.36 -11.59
C LYS A 506 -34.24 6.06 -10.45
N ALA A 507 -33.25 6.86 -10.79
CA ALA A 507 -32.53 7.71 -9.85
C ALA A 507 -33.47 8.70 -9.16
N GLY A 508 -33.17 8.97 -7.89
CA GLY A 508 -34.01 9.70 -6.96
C GLY A 508 -34.93 8.80 -6.14
N PHE A 509 -35.59 9.42 -5.16
CA PHE A 509 -36.61 8.77 -4.35
C PHE A 509 -38.02 9.24 -4.77
N ASN A 510 -38.76 8.35 -5.45
CA ASN A 510 -40.11 8.64 -5.91
C ASN A 510 -41.15 8.26 -4.83
N ILE A 511 -41.54 9.26 -4.05
CA ILE A 511 -42.52 9.14 -2.97
C ILE A 511 -43.87 8.65 -3.54
N GLY A 512 -44.45 7.62 -2.93
CA GLY A 512 -45.84 7.22 -3.23
C GLY A 512 -46.04 6.17 -4.32
N LYS A 513 -44.97 5.49 -4.77
CA LYS A 513 -45.02 4.36 -5.74
C LYS A 513 -44.43 3.10 -5.13
N GLY A 514 -44.88 1.89 -5.50
CA GLY A 514 -44.40 0.62 -4.93
C GLY A 514 -45.43 -0.51 -5.00
N MET A 515 -45.15 -1.63 -4.35
CA MET A 515 -45.98 -2.85 -4.39
C MET A 515 -46.93 -2.91 -3.20
N ARG A 516 -48.23 -3.05 -3.48
CA ARG A 516 -49.29 -3.15 -2.46
C ARG A 516 -49.76 -4.58 -2.27
N TYR A 517 -49.86 -4.96 -1.00
CA TYR A 517 -50.35 -6.25 -0.56
C TYR A 517 -51.48 -6.05 0.45
N VAL A 518 -52.57 -6.79 0.28
CA VAL A 518 -53.70 -6.74 1.21
C VAL A 518 -53.26 -7.34 2.55
N LEU A 519 -53.43 -6.58 3.64
CA LEU A 519 -53.14 -7.09 4.97
C LEU A 519 -54.20 -8.10 5.40
N LYS A 520 -53.74 -9.23 5.90
CA LYS A 520 -54.58 -10.33 6.35
C LYS A 520 -54.26 -10.68 7.78
N THR A 521 -55.29 -11.08 8.50
CA THR A 521 -55.21 -11.58 9.87
C THR A 521 -54.59 -12.97 9.89
N GLU A 522 -54.24 -13.48 11.07
CA GLU A 522 -53.79 -14.87 11.23
C GLU A 522 -54.79 -15.91 10.71
N ALA A 523 -56.08 -15.58 10.62
CA ALA A 523 -57.12 -16.44 10.06
C ALA A 523 -57.24 -16.36 8.51
N ASN A 524 -56.31 -15.67 7.83
CA ASN A 524 -56.35 -15.40 6.38
C ASN A 524 -57.44 -14.44 5.92
N THR A 525 -58.05 -13.68 6.84
CA THR A 525 -59.14 -12.75 6.49
C THR A 525 -58.56 -11.37 6.21
N PRO A 526 -58.96 -10.68 5.12
CA PRO A 526 -58.57 -9.29 4.88
C PRO A 526 -58.99 -8.38 6.03
N VAL A 527 -58.11 -7.47 6.43
CA VAL A 527 -58.41 -6.44 7.43
C VAL A 527 -59.21 -5.32 6.77
N THR A 528 -60.36 -4.97 7.31
CA THR A 528 -61.21 -3.89 6.78
C THR A 528 -61.15 -2.65 7.67
N VAL A 529 -61.18 -1.48 7.03
CA VAL A 529 -61.22 -0.17 7.69
C VAL A 529 -62.49 0.52 7.26
N ALA A 530 -63.39 0.75 8.21
CA ALA A 530 -64.62 1.47 7.95
C ALA A 530 -64.37 2.98 7.84
N THR A 531 -65.16 3.67 7.00
CA THR A 531 -65.09 5.12 6.83
C THR A 531 -65.29 5.83 8.18
N GLY A 532 -64.49 6.87 8.45
CA GLY A 532 -64.58 7.65 9.69
C GLY A 532 -63.98 6.99 10.93
N THR A 533 -63.42 5.78 10.81
CA THR A 533 -62.73 5.11 11.92
C THR A 533 -61.25 5.49 12.00
N THR A 534 -60.64 5.20 13.13
CA THR A 534 -59.20 5.33 13.37
C THR A 534 -58.58 3.94 13.45
N VAL A 535 -57.44 3.79 12.80
CA VAL A 535 -56.63 2.58 12.77
C VAL A 535 -55.41 2.81 13.66
N ASN A 536 -55.33 2.08 14.77
CA ASN A 536 -54.13 2.01 15.59
C ASN A 536 -53.27 0.87 15.07
N PHE A 537 -52.07 1.17 14.58
CA PHE A 537 -51.15 0.13 14.14
C PHE A 537 -49.93 0.05 15.08
N GLN A 538 -49.24 -1.08 15.14
CA GLN A 538 -47.91 -1.24 15.72
C GLN A 538 -47.16 -2.28 14.90
N ALA A 539 -45.87 -2.09 14.62
CA ALA A 539 -45.06 -3.13 13.97
C ALA A 539 -44.19 -3.84 15.01
N ARG A 540 -44.26 -5.17 15.05
CA ARG A 540 -43.53 -6.02 16.01
C ARG A 540 -42.71 -7.08 15.28
N PRO A 541 -41.50 -7.41 15.75
CA PRO A 541 -40.72 -8.52 15.21
C PRO A 541 -41.50 -9.83 15.32
N ASN A 542 -41.46 -10.64 14.26
CA ASN A 542 -42.17 -11.91 14.22
C ASN A 542 -41.29 -13.11 14.62
N ILE A 543 -41.94 -14.26 14.78
CA ILE A 543 -41.29 -15.52 15.19
C ILE A 543 -41.07 -16.49 14.04
N TYR A 544 -41.41 -16.11 12.81
CA TYR A 544 -41.45 -17.05 11.69
C TYR A 544 -40.05 -17.39 11.18
N THR A 545 -39.89 -18.61 10.66
CA THR A 545 -38.60 -19.15 10.20
C THR A 545 -38.79 -20.02 8.96
N ALA A 546 -37.76 -20.13 8.14
CA ALA A 546 -37.85 -20.85 6.88
C ALA A 546 -38.06 -22.35 7.12
N GLY A 547 -38.99 -22.96 6.38
CA GLY A 547 -39.25 -24.40 6.46
C GLY A 547 -40.72 -24.80 6.35
N ALA A 548 -40.94 -26.11 6.39
CA ALA A 548 -42.28 -26.69 6.45
C ALA A 548 -42.91 -26.42 7.83
N ALA A 549 -44.23 -26.47 7.95
CA ALA A 549 -44.90 -26.32 9.25
C ALA A 549 -44.43 -27.30 10.32
N SER A 550 -43.86 -28.45 9.92
CA SER A 550 -43.29 -29.45 10.83
C SER A 550 -41.87 -29.12 11.31
N THR A 551 -41.15 -28.23 10.64
CA THR A 551 -39.72 -27.95 10.89
C THR A 551 -39.38 -26.47 11.07
N GLY A 552 -40.31 -25.57 10.78
CA GLY A 552 -40.16 -24.12 10.93
C GLY A 552 -41.42 -23.49 11.52
N ALA A 553 -41.26 -22.31 12.11
CA ALA A 553 -42.35 -21.50 12.61
C ALA A 553 -43.06 -20.80 11.44
N VAL A 554 -44.31 -21.17 11.17
CA VAL A 554 -45.16 -20.57 10.13
C VAL A 554 -46.55 -20.25 10.68
N PRO A 555 -47.32 -19.34 10.07
CA PRO A 555 -48.69 -19.08 10.49
C PRO A 555 -49.58 -20.33 10.43
N SER A 556 -50.64 -20.39 11.25
CA SER A 556 -51.57 -21.53 11.28
C SER A 556 -52.24 -21.80 9.92
N GLY A 557 -52.12 -23.01 9.37
CA GLY A 557 -52.64 -23.34 8.03
C GLY A 557 -51.74 -22.93 6.86
N TYR A 558 -50.53 -22.46 7.12
CA TYR A 558 -49.47 -22.31 6.11
C TYR A 558 -48.67 -23.63 6.02
N GLY A 559 -48.63 -24.27 4.85
CA GLY A 559 -47.96 -25.57 4.69
C GLY A 559 -46.42 -25.47 4.74
N HIS A 560 -45.86 -24.41 4.15
CA HIS A 560 -44.42 -24.20 4.06
C HIS A 560 -44.12 -22.71 3.86
N SER A 561 -43.04 -22.21 4.48
CA SER A 561 -42.48 -20.87 4.23
C SER A 561 -41.08 -21.00 3.62
N ARG A 562 -41.01 -21.35 2.32
CA ARG A 562 -39.69 -21.46 1.67
C ARG A 562 -39.03 -20.07 1.70
N HIS A 563 -37.78 -20.00 2.15
CA HIS A 563 -36.97 -18.78 2.09
C HIS A 563 -37.49 -17.58 2.92
N PHE A 564 -38.21 -17.84 4.03
CA PHE A 564 -38.68 -16.81 4.97
C PHE A 564 -38.04 -16.98 6.36
N SER A 565 -36.90 -16.33 6.68
CA SER A 565 -36.28 -16.46 8.02
C SER A 565 -36.17 -15.14 8.78
N THR A 566 -35.40 -14.16 8.27
CA THR A 566 -35.49 -12.78 8.75
C THR A 566 -35.48 -11.78 7.59
N THR A 567 -34.34 -11.54 6.96
CA THR A 567 -34.22 -10.63 5.83
C THR A 567 -32.93 -10.94 5.07
N HIS A 568 -33.01 -10.93 3.74
CA HIS A 568 -31.82 -10.95 2.90
C HIS A 568 -32.08 -10.17 1.60
N HIS A 569 -31.01 -9.64 1.03
CA HIS A 569 -31.02 -8.89 -0.20
C HIS A 569 -29.97 -9.46 -1.13
N GLU A 570 -30.33 -9.69 -2.39
CA GLU A 570 -29.44 -10.31 -3.37
C GLU A 570 -29.30 -9.38 -4.58
N MET A 571 -28.11 -9.38 -5.17
CA MET A 571 -27.78 -8.55 -6.31
C MET A 571 -27.29 -9.38 -7.49
N TYR A 572 -27.86 -9.08 -8.66
CA TYR A 572 -27.61 -9.79 -9.90
C TYR A 572 -27.26 -8.81 -11.01
N VAL A 573 -26.38 -9.23 -11.91
CA VAL A 573 -26.35 -8.70 -13.28
C VAL A 573 -27.37 -9.49 -14.10
N GLY A 574 -28.19 -8.77 -14.86
CA GLY A 574 -29.30 -9.33 -15.62
C GLY A 574 -30.50 -9.65 -14.74
N ARG A 575 -31.28 -10.67 -15.15
CA ARG A 575 -32.44 -11.13 -14.37
C ARG A 575 -31.98 -11.85 -13.12
N ASP A 576 -32.79 -11.84 -12.08
CA ASP A 576 -32.54 -12.50 -10.81
C ASP A 576 -33.04 -13.95 -10.79
N ARG A 577 -33.83 -14.36 -11.80
CA ARG A 577 -34.22 -15.74 -12.08
C ARG A 577 -33.72 -16.16 -13.45
N LYS A 578 -33.12 -17.35 -13.52
CA LYS A 578 -32.65 -17.94 -14.79
C LYS A 578 -33.77 -18.24 -15.78
N GLU A 579 -34.97 -18.49 -15.26
CA GLU A 579 -36.19 -18.73 -16.05
C GLU A 579 -36.64 -17.46 -16.79
N ASP A 580 -36.39 -16.28 -16.20
CA ASP A 580 -36.77 -14.98 -16.77
C ASP A 580 -35.72 -14.43 -17.74
N GLY A 581 -34.52 -15.04 -17.79
CA GLY A 581 -33.43 -14.68 -18.69
C GLY A 581 -32.02 -14.89 -18.11
N PRO A 582 -30.98 -14.42 -18.81
CA PRO A 582 -29.60 -14.48 -18.34
C PRO A 582 -29.44 -13.83 -16.95
N SER A 583 -28.72 -14.52 -16.06
CA SER A 583 -28.62 -14.18 -14.64
C SER A 583 -27.24 -14.51 -14.08
N MET A 584 -26.60 -13.54 -13.41
CA MET A 584 -25.38 -13.74 -12.62
C MET A 584 -25.52 -13.04 -11.27
N GLY A 585 -25.67 -13.83 -10.21
CA GLY A 585 -25.63 -13.31 -8.83
C GLY A 585 -24.19 -13.09 -8.40
N TYR A 586 -23.90 -11.94 -7.80
CA TYR A 586 -22.52 -11.59 -7.42
C TYR A 586 -22.40 -10.93 -6.04
N GLY A 587 -23.51 -10.70 -5.33
CA GLY A 587 -23.48 -10.10 -4.00
C GLY A 587 -24.83 -10.10 -3.28
N GLY A 588 -24.80 -9.68 -2.02
CA GLY A 588 -25.99 -9.54 -1.18
C GLY A 588 -25.70 -9.33 0.30
N MET A 589 -26.74 -8.93 1.05
CA MET A 589 -26.78 -8.87 2.51
C MET A 589 -27.63 -10.03 3.02
N TYR A 590 -27.13 -10.80 3.97
CA TYR A 590 -27.86 -11.99 4.46
C TYR A 590 -27.92 -12.00 5.98
N VAL A 591 -29.14 -11.94 6.52
CA VAL A 591 -29.44 -12.34 7.89
C VAL A 591 -30.33 -13.58 7.77
N ASP A 592 -29.70 -14.73 7.54
CA ASP A 592 -30.44 -15.98 7.30
C ASP A 592 -29.66 -17.21 7.77
N TYR A 593 -30.37 -18.21 8.25
CA TYR A 593 -29.85 -19.53 8.51
C TYR A 593 -29.61 -20.35 7.23
N ASP A 594 -30.52 -20.33 6.23
CA ASP A 594 -30.40 -21.19 5.05
C ASP A 594 -29.37 -20.62 4.04
N PHE A 595 -29.46 -19.33 3.71
CA PHE A 595 -28.53 -18.68 2.78
C PHE A 595 -27.30 -18.07 3.46
N GLY A 596 -27.42 -17.56 4.69
CA GLY A 596 -26.31 -17.01 5.47
C GLY A 596 -25.43 -18.06 6.15
N ASN A 597 -25.63 -19.35 5.86
CA ASN A 597 -24.79 -20.43 6.39
C ASN A 597 -23.34 -20.36 5.87
N LYS A 598 -23.08 -19.69 4.74
CA LYS A 598 -21.84 -19.81 3.96
C LYS A 598 -20.62 -19.03 4.49
N ARG A 599 -20.59 -18.66 5.77
CA ARG A 599 -19.39 -18.02 6.36
C ARG A 599 -18.22 -19.00 6.32
N LEU A 600 -17.07 -18.58 5.74
CA LEU A 600 -15.83 -19.36 5.72
C LEU A 600 -15.48 -19.81 7.14
N LYS A 601 -15.08 -21.08 7.29
CA LYS A 601 -14.37 -21.49 8.50
C LYS A 601 -13.05 -20.72 8.56
N PRO A 602 -12.57 -20.30 9.73
CA PRO A 602 -11.25 -19.69 9.89
C PRO A 602 -10.10 -20.53 9.32
N SER A 603 -10.30 -21.84 9.15
CA SER A 603 -9.34 -22.77 8.53
C SER A 603 -9.35 -22.77 7.00
N ASP A 604 -10.43 -22.28 6.37
CA ASP A 604 -10.68 -22.46 4.96
C ASP A 604 -10.19 -21.25 4.17
N ALA A 605 -9.30 -21.51 3.23
CA ALA A 605 -8.51 -20.47 2.58
C ALA A 605 -9.19 -19.84 1.34
N ALA A 606 -10.33 -20.37 0.88
CA ALA A 606 -11.10 -19.82 -0.23
C ALA A 606 -12.60 -20.18 -0.15
N ARG A 607 -13.50 -19.24 -0.50
CA ARG A 607 -14.95 -19.50 -0.64
C ARG A 607 -15.18 -20.26 -1.94
N GLN A 608 -15.54 -21.54 -1.87
CA GLN A 608 -16.14 -22.23 -3.02
C GLN A 608 -17.67 -22.24 -2.87
N ARG A 609 -18.38 -22.05 -3.99
CA ARG A 609 -19.86 -21.94 -4.07
C ARG A 609 -20.60 -23.09 -3.36
N GLU A 610 -20.00 -24.28 -3.37
CA GLU A 610 -20.57 -25.53 -2.85
C GLU A 610 -20.06 -25.92 -1.45
N THR A 611 -19.24 -25.08 -0.79
CA THR A 611 -18.73 -25.40 0.55
C THR A 611 -19.88 -25.36 1.56
N PRO A 612 -20.11 -26.43 2.34
CA PRO A 612 -21.10 -26.43 3.40
C PRO A 612 -20.83 -25.31 4.40
N GLY A 613 -21.88 -24.64 4.83
CA GLY A 613 -21.78 -23.54 5.77
C GLY A 613 -21.35 -23.95 7.19
N THR A 614 -21.12 -22.97 8.05
CA THR A 614 -20.61 -23.16 9.42
C THR A 614 -21.70 -23.24 10.50
N LYS A 615 -22.96 -22.89 10.19
CA LYS A 615 -24.11 -22.95 11.10
C LYS A 615 -24.45 -24.40 11.47
N PRO A 616 -24.63 -24.71 12.77
CA PRO A 616 -25.06 -26.04 13.23
C PRO A 616 -26.37 -26.48 12.58
N SER A 617 -26.49 -27.76 12.20
CA SER A 617 -27.71 -28.30 11.60
C SER A 617 -28.89 -28.20 12.57
N GLY A 618 -29.93 -27.43 12.22
CA GLY A 618 -31.17 -27.30 12.97
C GLY A 618 -31.34 -25.98 13.74
N ALA A 619 -30.32 -25.13 13.80
CA ALA A 619 -30.49 -23.78 14.34
C ALA A 619 -31.47 -22.98 13.44
N ARG A 620 -32.37 -22.19 14.02
CA ARG A 620 -33.24 -21.28 13.26
C ARG A 620 -33.19 -19.92 13.93
N MET A 621 -32.88 -18.88 13.16
CA MET A 621 -32.89 -17.49 13.64
C MET A 621 -34.22 -16.85 13.23
N ASN A 622 -34.86 -16.15 14.17
CA ASN A 622 -35.99 -15.27 13.90
C ASN A 622 -35.74 -13.89 14.53
N ALA A 623 -36.49 -12.89 14.08
CA ALA A 623 -36.26 -11.51 14.53
C ALA A 623 -36.57 -11.29 16.00
N LYS A 624 -37.55 -12.01 16.57
CA LYS A 624 -37.92 -11.90 18.00
C LYS A 624 -36.81 -12.35 18.95
N MET A 625 -35.85 -13.17 18.49
CA MET A 625 -34.67 -13.56 19.28
C MET A 625 -33.68 -12.40 19.50
N HIS A 626 -33.72 -11.36 18.66
CA HIS A 626 -32.80 -10.21 18.71
C HIS A 626 -33.55 -8.87 18.78
N PRO A 627 -34.28 -8.60 19.88
CA PRO A 627 -35.06 -7.38 20.04
C PRO A 627 -34.21 -6.10 20.03
N GLU A 628 -32.90 -6.19 20.28
CA GLU A 628 -31.97 -5.08 20.21
C GLU A 628 -31.67 -4.62 18.77
N VAL A 629 -31.77 -5.55 17.80
CA VAL A 629 -31.57 -5.33 16.36
C VAL A 629 -32.91 -5.09 15.66
N PHE A 630 -33.89 -5.97 15.89
CA PHE A 630 -35.24 -5.87 15.36
C PHE A 630 -36.13 -5.21 16.41
N ARG A 631 -36.17 -3.87 16.41
CA ARG A 631 -36.90 -3.11 17.42
C ARG A 631 -38.38 -3.01 17.08
N GLU A 632 -39.23 -3.05 18.10
CA GLU A 632 -40.64 -2.69 17.92
C GLU A 632 -40.77 -1.22 17.51
N VAL A 633 -41.60 -0.96 16.50
CA VAL A 633 -41.90 0.40 16.07
C VAL A 633 -43.22 0.82 16.71
N GLY A 634 -43.12 1.85 17.56
CA GLY A 634 -44.24 2.41 18.30
C GLY A 634 -45.40 2.80 17.39
N GLY A 635 -46.61 2.45 17.83
CA GLY A 635 -47.82 2.67 17.06
C GLY A 635 -48.29 4.11 17.05
N ARG A 636 -48.86 4.56 15.92
CA ARG A 636 -49.65 5.80 15.85
C ARG A 636 -51.03 5.54 15.28
N SER A 637 -51.95 6.44 15.59
CA SER A 637 -53.31 6.41 15.07
C SER A 637 -53.37 7.05 13.68
N LEU A 638 -53.92 6.35 12.70
CA LEU A 638 -54.19 6.85 11.35
C LEU A 638 -55.69 6.85 11.10
N SER A 639 -56.25 7.97 10.66
CA SER A 639 -57.67 8.00 10.28
C SER A 639 -57.90 7.27 8.96
N ALA A 640 -59.09 6.69 8.78
CA ALA A 640 -59.50 6.10 7.50
C ALA A 640 -59.35 7.10 6.33
N ALA A 641 -59.57 8.40 6.59
CA ALA A 641 -59.38 9.46 5.61
C ALA A 641 -57.91 9.65 5.21
N GLN A 642 -56.96 9.52 6.14
CA GLN A 642 -55.52 9.57 5.83
C GLN A 642 -55.05 8.37 5.02
N LEU A 643 -55.70 7.22 5.18
CA LEU A 643 -55.38 5.98 4.47
C LEU A 643 -56.09 5.86 3.12
N ALA A 644 -57.13 6.67 2.87
CA ALA A 644 -57.91 6.63 1.63
C ALA A 644 -57.10 7.19 0.45
N GLY A 645 -56.62 6.31 -0.42
CA GLY A 645 -55.90 6.68 -1.65
C GLY A 645 -54.51 7.31 -1.45
N THR A 646 -54.05 7.48 -0.21
CA THR A 646 -52.74 8.03 0.15
C THR A 646 -51.93 6.99 0.92
N LYS A 647 -50.60 7.01 0.77
CA LYS A 647 -49.69 6.20 1.56
C LYS A 647 -49.30 6.93 2.85
N ALA A 648 -49.57 6.30 3.98
CA ALA A 648 -49.07 6.74 5.28
C ALA A 648 -47.81 5.92 5.62
N PRO A 649 -46.60 6.51 5.64
CA PRO A 649 -45.40 5.81 6.04
C PRO A 649 -45.54 5.34 7.50
N ILE A 650 -44.94 4.19 7.82
CA ILE A 650 -44.96 3.63 9.17
C ILE A 650 -43.57 3.30 9.71
N MET A 651 -42.68 2.76 8.88
CA MET A 651 -41.31 2.42 9.27
C MET A 651 -40.40 2.32 8.06
N ILE A 652 -39.10 2.46 8.30
CA ILE A 652 -38.05 2.17 7.35
C ILE A 652 -37.13 1.10 7.92
N ILE A 653 -36.82 0.12 7.09
CA ILE A 653 -35.84 -0.92 7.37
C ILE A 653 -34.63 -0.62 6.50
N SER A 654 -33.43 -0.58 7.06
CA SER A 654 -32.22 -0.24 6.30
C SER A 654 -31.05 -1.16 6.68
N TYR A 655 -30.37 -1.72 5.69
CA TYR A 655 -28.96 -2.09 5.81
C TYR A 655 -28.14 -0.92 5.33
N ASN A 656 -27.38 -0.32 6.23
CA ASN A 656 -26.57 0.85 5.95
C ASN A 656 -25.10 0.51 6.15
N ALA A 657 -24.27 0.86 5.17
CA ALA A 657 -22.84 0.98 5.38
C ALA A 657 -22.57 1.92 6.56
N LYS A 658 -21.72 1.49 7.48
CA LYS A 658 -21.37 2.27 8.66
C LYS A 658 -20.60 3.52 8.26
N THR A 659 -21.00 4.64 8.84
CA THR A 659 -20.41 5.96 8.63
C THR A 659 -20.03 6.58 9.97
N GLU A 660 -19.39 7.75 9.94
CA GLU A 660 -19.04 8.47 11.17
C GLU A 660 -20.27 8.98 11.93
N GLY A 661 -21.38 9.18 11.24
CA GLY A 661 -22.70 9.45 11.81
C GLY A 661 -23.55 8.21 12.09
N GLY A 662 -22.99 7.00 12.05
CA GLY A 662 -23.71 5.73 12.21
C GLY A 662 -24.39 5.56 13.58
N THR A 663 -25.29 4.58 13.72
CA THR A 663 -26.13 4.50 14.93
C THR A 663 -25.35 4.16 16.20
N ASP A 664 -24.30 3.33 16.11
CA ASP A 664 -23.45 2.93 17.24
C ASP A 664 -22.26 3.88 17.46
N PRO A 665 -22.23 4.67 18.56
CA PRO A 665 -21.15 5.60 18.87
C PRO A 665 -19.76 4.96 18.97
N SER A 666 -19.67 3.70 19.38
CA SER A 666 -18.40 2.99 19.53
C SER A 666 -17.75 2.61 18.19
N ALA A 667 -18.53 2.68 17.11
CA ALA A 667 -18.17 2.30 15.75
C ALA A 667 -17.95 3.50 14.81
N ARG A 668 -18.31 4.72 15.22
CA ARG A 668 -18.38 5.97 14.42
C ARG A 668 -17.07 6.50 13.79
N THR A 669 -15.97 5.76 13.74
CA THR A 669 -14.72 6.25 13.11
C THR A 669 -13.90 5.16 12.41
N ARG A 670 -14.34 3.89 12.45
CA ARG A 670 -13.48 2.75 12.09
C ARG A 670 -13.68 2.21 10.68
N TYR A 671 -14.66 2.68 9.90
CA TYR A 671 -15.19 1.87 8.78
C TYR A 671 -15.16 2.48 7.38
N LEU A 672 -14.99 3.80 7.20
CA LEU A 672 -14.95 4.34 5.82
C LEU A 672 -13.75 3.79 5.03
N GLY A 673 -12.58 3.73 5.66
CA GLY A 673 -11.36 3.16 5.08
C GLY A 673 -11.31 1.62 5.07
N ARG A 674 -12.39 0.93 5.50
CA ARG A 674 -12.47 -0.54 5.52
C ARG A 674 -13.54 -1.11 4.59
N LEU A 675 -14.29 -0.24 3.91
CA LEU A 675 -15.32 -0.67 3.00
C LEU A 675 -14.66 -1.18 1.71
N ASN A 676 -14.43 -2.48 1.68
CA ASN A 676 -13.73 -3.13 0.58
C ASN A 676 -14.67 -3.19 -0.66
N PRO A 677 -14.28 -2.62 -1.81
CA PRO A 677 -15.07 -2.67 -3.03
C PRO A 677 -15.33 -4.10 -3.52
N ARG A 678 -14.54 -5.09 -3.09
CA ARG A 678 -14.75 -6.51 -3.39
C ARG A 678 -15.64 -7.25 -2.39
N ALA A 679 -16.00 -6.62 -1.27
CA ALA A 679 -16.82 -7.28 -0.25
C ALA A 679 -18.30 -7.25 -0.64
N HIS A 680 -18.68 -8.11 -1.58
CA HIS A 680 -20.04 -8.14 -2.13
C HIS A 680 -21.02 -8.98 -1.32
N HIS A 681 -20.54 -9.85 -0.43
CA HIS A 681 -21.39 -10.68 0.42
C HIS A 681 -21.10 -10.36 1.89
N VAL A 682 -22.11 -9.85 2.58
CA VAL A 682 -22.05 -9.64 4.04
C VAL A 682 -23.10 -10.54 4.68
N ASP A 683 -22.59 -11.55 5.36
CA ASP A 683 -23.39 -12.55 6.04
C ASP A 683 -23.34 -12.28 7.54
N PHE A 684 -24.49 -11.95 8.11
CA PHE A 684 -24.68 -11.94 9.54
C PHE A 684 -24.99 -13.36 10.00
N TYR A 685 -24.11 -13.89 10.82
CA TYR A 685 -24.14 -15.26 11.28
C TYR A 685 -25.05 -15.43 12.49
N ASP A 686 -24.74 -14.72 13.59
CA ASP A 686 -25.44 -14.81 14.88
C ASP A 686 -25.94 -13.44 15.39
N LEU A 687 -25.64 -12.36 14.67
CA LEU A 687 -25.96 -10.99 15.07
C LEU A 687 -25.40 -10.60 16.44
N SER A 688 -24.40 -11.31 16.96
CA SER A 688 -23.74 -10.97 18.23
C SER A 688 -23.13 -9.56 18.15
N GLN A 689 -22.98 -8.89 19.30
CA GLN A 689 -22.37 -7.55 19.33
C GLN A 689 -20.98 -7.55 18.65
N LYS A 690 -20.16 -8.57 18.90
CA LYS A 690 -18.84 -8.73 18.28
C LYS A 690 -18.92 -8.81 16.75
N GLU A 691 -19.89 -9.55 16.21
CA GLU A 691 -20.09 -9.64 14.75
C GLU A 691 -20.59 -8.30 14.20
N ARG A 692 -21.58 -7.69 14.85
CA ARG A 692 -22.09 -6.38 14.46
C ARG A 692 -20.96 -5.36 14.42
N ASP A 693 -20.08 -5.34 15.42
CA ASP A 693 -18.91 -4.44 15.47
C ASP A 693 -17.91 -4.71 14.35
N MET A 694 -17.77 -5.95 13.90
CA MET A 694 -16.79 -6.32 12.87
C MET A 694 -17.26 -5.96 11.45
N LEU A 695 -18.55 -6.14 11.16
CA LEU A 695 -19.09 -5.99 9.80
C LEU A 695 -19.27 -4.51 9.40
N PRO A 696 -19.05 -4.18 8.10
CA PRO A 696 -19.10 -2.80 7.62
C PRO A 696 -20.53 -2.27 7.42
N TYR A 697 -21.55 -3.11 7.59
CA TYR A 697 -22.96 -2.72 7.54
C TYR A 697 -23.61 -2.85 8.91
N GLU A 698 -24.58 -1.99 9.18
CA GLU A 698 -25.51 -2.09 10.29
C GLU A 698 -26.94 -2.25 9.77
N TYR A 699 -27.74 -3.05 10.48
CA TYR A 699 -29.17 -3.15 10.25
C TYR A 699 -29.90 -2.24 11.22
N VAL A 700 -30.73 -1.35 10.68
CA VAL A 700 -31.45 -0.33 11.44
C VAL A 700 -32.92 -0.35 11.07
N VAL A 701 -33.76 -0.18 12.09
CA VAL A 701 -35.21 -0.07 11.95
C VAL A 701 -35.66 1.20 12.66
N ASP A 702 -36.21 2.13 11.88
CA ASP A 702 -36.64 3.42 12.39
C ASP A 702 -38.14 3.64 12.15
N PRO A 703 -38.87 4.26 13.10
CA PRO A 703 -40.21 4.75 12.86
C PRO A 703 -40.20 5.81 11.75
N LEU A 704 -41.23 5.80 10.90
CA LEU A 704 -41.41 6.80 9.86
C LEU A 704 -42.78 7.44 10.01
N ASP A 705 -42.83 8.67 10.50
CA ASP A 705 -44.06 9.45 10.70
C ASP A 705 -44.40 10.34 9.48
N SER A 706 -43.37 10.71 8.71
CA SER A 706 -43.43 11.58 7.54
C SER A 706 -42.43 11.14 6.47
N TRP A 707 -42.70 11.54 5.22
CA TRP A 707 -41.77 11.37 4.10
C TRP A 707 -40.54 12.28 4.19
N ARG A 708 -40.59 13.32 5.04
CA ARG A 708 -39.44 14.20 5.33
C ARG A 708 -38.54 13.56 6.38
N ASN A 709 -37.79 12.54 5.99
CA ASN A 709 -36.88 11.81 6.85
C ASN A 709 -35.45 11.88 6.29
N ARG A 710 -34.47 12.10 7.19
CA ARG A 710 -33.05 12.25 6.85
C ARG A 710 -32.49 11.06 6.06
N SER A 711 -32.95 9.84 6.36
CA SER A 711 -32.54 8.61 5.68
C SER A 711 -33.06 8.50 4.25
N LEU A 712 -34.07 9.29 3.88
CA LEU A 712 -34.72 9.31 2.56
C LEU A 712 -34.31 10.51 1.70
N GLU A 713 -33.43 11.39 2.22
CA GLU A 713 -32.97 12.57 1.49
C GLU A 713 -32.26 12.19 0.19
N THR A 714 -32.59 12.94 -0.86
CA THR A 714 -31.93 12.94 -2.18
C THR A 714 -32.00 14.34 -2.76
N THR A 715 -31.08 14.67 -3.67
CA THR A 715 -31.24 15.86 -4.51
C THR A 715 -32.36 15.65 -5.52
N THR A 716 -32.79 16.72 -6.18
CA THR A 716 -33.76 16.67 -7.29
C THR A 716 -33.24 15.88 -8.50
N THR A 717 -31.92 15.76 -8.64
CA THR A 717 -31.25 15.00 -9.70
C THR A 717 -30.97 13.54 -9.32
N GLY A 718 -31.33 13.11 -8.10
CA GLY A 718 -31.17 11.75 -7.60
C GLY A 718 -29.84 11.44 -6.92
N ASN A 719 -28.98 12.45 -6.69
CA ASN A 719 -27.80 12.28 -5.85
C ASN A 719 -28.23 11.97 -4.42
N ALA A 720 -27.51 11.06 -3.78
CA ALA A 720 -27.65 10.76 -2.37
C ALA A 720 -26.39 11.18 -1.62
N TYR A 721 -26.24 10.69 -0.40
CA TYR A 721 -25.18 11.13 0.52
C TYR A 721 -24.54 9.93 1.20
N PHE A 722 -23.22 9.94 1.29
CA PHE A 722 -22.41 8.93 1.98
C PHE A 722 -21.11 9.57 2.53
N GLY A 723 -20.30 8.87 3.33
CA GLY A 723 -19.10 9.45 3.95
C GLY A 723 -19.31 9.71 5.44
N GLY A 724 -19.40 10.99 5.83
CA GLY A 724 -19.67 11.41 7.21
C GLY A 724 -21.07 11.02 7.71
N GLY A 725 -22.02 10.79 6.80
CA GLY A 725 -23.36 10.30 7.10
C GLY A 725 -24.13 9.95 5.82
N MET A 726 -25.38 9.50 5.98
CA MET A 726 -26.27 9.12 4.87
C MET A 726 -27.36 10.15 4.55
N ASN A 727 -27.14 11.40 4.99
CA ASN A 727 -28.07 12.51 4.83
C ASN A 727 -27.32 13.75 4.32
N ALA A 728 -28.06 14.79 3.94
CA ALA A 728 -27.49 16.01 3.37
C ALA A 728 -26.71 16.85 4.40
N GLU A 729 -26.97 16.67 5.69
CA GLU A 729 -26.32 17.43 6.78
C GLU A 729 -24.87 16.98 7.01
N PHE A 730 -24.61 15.67 6.99
CA PHE A 730 -23.30 15.10 7.34
C PHE A 730 -22.62 14.33 6.20
N GLY A 731 -23.37 13.92 5.17
CA GLY A 731 -22.85 13.15 4.05
C GLY A 731 -22.46 14.00 2.84
N SER A 732 -21.66 13.41 1.95
CA SER A 732 -21.28 13.97 0.65
C SER A 732 -21.91 13.16 -0.48
N SER A 733 -22.30 13.84 -1.56
CA SER A 733 -22.74 13.18 -2.80
C SER A 733 -21.59 12.65 -3.65
N PHE A 734 -20.35 13.04 -3.33
CA PHE A 734 -19.14 12.60 -4.02
C PHE A 734 -18.09 12.19 -2.99
N VAL A 735 -17.72 10.91 -2.98
CA VAL A 735 -16.73 10.32 -2.08
C VAL A 735 -15.85 9.37 -2.88
N THR A 736 -14.61 9.77 -3.15
CA THR A 736 -13.62 8.90 -3.80
C THR A 736 -12.75 8.25 -2.74
N THR A 737 -12.55 6.93 -2.84
CA THR A 737 -11.71 6.16 -1.90
C THR A 737 -10.65 5.32 -2.59
N HIS A 738 -10.88 4.92 -3.85
CA HIS A 738 -9.98 4.06 -4.61
C HIS A 738 -9.56 4.76 -5.90
N SER A 739 -8.29 4.59 -6.26
CA SER A 739 -7.78 5.04 -7.55
C SER A 739 -7.77 3.87 -8.52
N ILE A 740 -8.08 4.14 -9.78
CA ILE A 740 -7.87 3.18 -10.86
C ILE A 740 -6.52 3.48 -11.52
N PRO A 741 -5.64 2.48 -11.71
CA PRO A 741 -4.42 2.69 -12.46
C PRO A 741 -4.79 3.06 -13.91
N LYS A 742 -4.23 4.17 -14.39
CA LYS A 742 -4.40 4.64 -15.78
C LYS A 742 -3.28 4.13 -16.69
N GLU A 743 -2.23 3.61 -16.07
CA GLU A 743 -1.06 3.02 -16.69
C GLU A 743 -0.54 1.87 -15.81
N PRO A 744 0.33 0.99 -16.33
CA PRO A 744 0.89 -0.12 -15.56
C PRO A 744 1.61 0.38 -14.31
N ILE A 745 1.34 -0.23 -13.16
CA ILE A 745 1.92 0.19 -11.87
C ILE A 745 3.37 -0.30 -11.76
N VAL A 746 4.32 0.63 -11.66
CA VAL A 746 5.75 0.32 -11.73
C VAL A 746 6.45 0.23 -10.37
N SER A 747 5.75 0.51 -9.27
CA SER A 747 6.31 0.36 -7.92
C SER A 747 5.30 -0.26 -6.96
N LEU A 748 5.81 -1.04 -6.01
CA LEU A 748 4.99 -1.66 -4.97
C LEU A 748 4.38 -0.62 -4.02
N GLY A 749 5.01 0.56 -3.89
CA GLY A 749 4.46 1.68 -3.11
C GLY A 749 3.19 2.27 -3.74
N ALA A 750 3.07 2.24 -5.06
CA ALA A 750 1.85 2.66 -5.75
C ALA A 750 0.66 1.69 -5.55
N LEU A 751 0.90 0.49 -4.99
CA LEU A 751 -0.16 -0.42 -4.52
C LEU A 751 -0.63 -0.11 -3.10
N GLN A 752 -0.04 0.85 -2.36
CA GLN A 752 -0.52 1.20 -1.01
C GLN A 752 -1.95 1.79 -1.00
N HIS A 753 -2.45 2.24 -2.15
CA HIS A 753 -3.78 2.82 -2.32
C HIS A 753 -4.79 1.85 -2.97
N SER A 754 -4.41 0.57 -3.16
CA SER A 754 -5.25 -0.46 -3.80
C SER A 754 -6.10 -1.26 -2.82
#